data_AF-A0A424YIN6-F1
#
_entry.id   AF-A0A424YIN6-F1
#
_cell.length_a   1.000
_cell.length_b   1.000
_cell.length_c   1.000
_cell.angle_alpha   90.00
_cell.angle_beta   90.00
_cell.angle_gamma   90.00
#
_symmetry.space_group_name_H-M   'P 1'
#
loop_
_entity.id
_entity.type
_entity.pdbx_description
1 polymer ?
#
loop_
_entity_poly.entity_id
_entity_poly.type
_entity_poly.pdbx_seq_one_letter_code
_entity_poly.pdbx_strand_id
1 'polypeptide(L)'
;MNKKLTIILVYILCFTVFISGCGLGSSEMEIEAQTEVVPPVEIDEEGIQVPQEGNYSFGIDTSSFYDREQDLEPDRDSSFGSQTQVLTAENPGFSHEGVGIQLSPVLLEGEEIELEIQEMIAPQPLGATKVNAYDFSINSNNDYQGFYVISIPYDGELDRDEAAVGAGYFNESTWEWEPVMFEVDQGNQQVIITTDHLSTFGSFTIVGENTRYARISSDLFEAHDFLSKYSGSYGEIIEEAINNNMSPGMKAVELGRSVVGDWLSASGYLLTFEGIAYSSEFISNLSDMMGNVGASMALVQLATDYSRGDERIMALNAFKNAGNFMISRWGTKALSVAMLGVTAIDYSLNRLANELIKGREEIWEQAYRLYYKENHARSGRDWYNRLRELQSQSESPDQFQRLVETEVNMYTYLFWNETEDTIAFYQSEAMSSGFTGGGGLNEKLKERIADAYKSELLLDSLEPVFRQVERDLRYEQFEEYQQELAALKDELNQLVKFEIQERVTEGENPNYAGYIMRFATLSEDAEPARWTGRLNEEGYISGSFTVLGHLMAGAPSQIELYETVEDLQAGNPELVVDFVVDVPHTVVTIGEILEEDLSGTWKGSFVITYAALLEYDISTGEATGPDSQDIIEAVEACEDEFGQAMMAIIINFLEKLIDTDIPLTMEFVEKEEEGRYSGSLITYISKALPEDSPYEVEDEWKYFDAVYKEGILEFAVHDEDSTTYYTGQLETSDRLSGTFNTPSGEMENFISGYWWIERIEADEGEDGQEDPAPGDFGDN
;
A
#
# COMPACT_ATOMS: atom_id res chain seq x y z
N MET A 1 39.36 36.11 1.08
CA MET A 1 38.70 34.99 0.39
C MET A 1 37.48 34.63 1.23
N ASN A 2 36.32 35.23 1.01
CA ASN A 2 36.02 36.49 0.34
C ASN A 2 34.65 36.94 0.88
N LYS A 3 34.52 38.22 1.25
CA LYS A 3 33.25 38.91 1.59
C LYS A 3 32.13 38.78 0.54
N LYS A 4 32.42 38.15 -0.60
CA LYS A 4 31.44 37.75 -1.61
C LYS A 4 30.70 36.45 -1.26
N LEU A 5 31.24 35.58 -0.40
CA LEU A 5 30.55 34.36 0.05
C LEU A 5 29.51 34.69 1.14
N THR A 6 29.84 35.61 2.05
CA THR A 6 28.94 36.15 3.08
C THR A 6 27.74 36.90 2.47
N ILE A 7 27.97 37.69 1.42
CA ILE A 7 26.89 38.36 0.67
C ILE A 7 26.03 37.33 -0.08
N ILE A 8 26.55 36.17 -0.47
CA ILE A 8 25.79 35.15 -1.21
C ILE A 8 24.86 34.33 -0.30
N LEU A 9 25.20 34.13 0.98
CA LEU A 9 24.33 33.40 1.93
C LEU A 9 23.24 34.28 2.56
N VAL A 10 23.49 35.57 2.72
CA VAL A 10 22.45 36.56 3.07
C VAL A 10 21.52 36.83 1.87
N TYR A 11 22.06 36.79 0.64
CA TYR A 11 21.24 36.79 -0.59
C TYR A 11 20.45 35.48 -0.78
N ILE A 12 20.81 34.35 -0.16
CA ILE A 12 20.00 33.12 -0.21
C ILE A 12 18.74 33.23 0.66
N LEU A 13 18.68 34.23 1.55
CA LEU A 13 17.46 34.64 2.26
C LEU A 13 16.81 35.92 1.70
N CYS A 14 17.42 36.58 0.70
CA CYS A 14 16.93 37.85 0.12
C CYS A 14 16.96 37.91 -1.43
N PHE A 15 17.11 36.81 -2.15
CA PHE A 15 17.05 36.79 -3.62
C PHE A 15 16.52 35.44 -4.11
N THR A 16 15.19 35.36 -4.16
CA THR A 16 14.52 34.94 -5.40
C THR A 16 14.87 35.98 -6.48
N VAL A 17 15.17 35.62 -7.71
CA VAL A 17 14.79 36.35 -8.95
C VAL A 17 14.85 35.27 -10.00
N PHE A 18 13.86 34.40 -9.93
CA PHE A 18 12.96 34.03 -11.01
C PHE A 18 12.39 32.68 -10.65
N ILE A 19 11.15 32.52 -11.10
CA ILE A 19 10.25 31.39 -10.87
C ILE A 19 9.45 31.83 -9.60
N SER A 20 8.15 32.16 -9.83
CA SER A 20 7.04 32.69 -8.96
C SER A 20 5.86 31.75 -8.49
N GLY A 21 5.84 31.06 -7.34
CA GLY A 21 4.90 29.92 -7.20
C GLY A 21 4.94 28.92 -6.00
N CYS A 22 3.89 28.98 -5.18
CA CYS A 22 3.68 28.87 -3.70
C CYS A 22 4.55 27.88 -2.88
N GLY A 23 4.26 27.31 -1.71
CA GLY A 23 5.14 26.55 -0.81
C GLY A 23 4.51 25.31 -0.14
N LEU A 24 5.20 24.17 -0.24
CA LEU A 24 5.29 22.94 0.57
C LEU A 24 4.12 22.37 1.41
N GLY A 25 4.34 21.25 2.11
CA GLY A 25 3.40 20.61 3.02
C GLY A 25 4.06 19.98 4.25
N SER A 26 3.19 19.34 5.05
CA SER A 26 3.41 18.29 6.05
C SER A 26 3.30 18.60 7.57
N SER A 27 2.53 17.67 8.14
CA SER A 27 2.25 17.12 9.49
C SER A 27 3.48 16.85 10.38
N GLU A 28 3.47 16.29 11.59
CA GLU A 28 2.54 15.82 12.64
C GLU A 28 3.44 15.54 13.88
N MET A 29 2.88 15.48 15.11
CA MET A 29 3.43 14.57 16.13
C MET A 29 2.41 14.16 17.21
N GLU A 30 2.52 12.91 17.63
CA GLU A 30 1.66 12.08 18.49
C GLU A 30 1.51 12.48 19.98
N ILE A 31 0.37 12.11 20.61
CA ILE A 31 0.19 11.96 22.08
C ILE A 31 -0.60 10.68 22.44
N GLU A 32 -0.21 10.06 23.57
CA GLU A 32 -0.68 8.81 24.19
C GLU A 32 -2.16 8.81 24.64
N ALA A 33 -2.86 7.67 24.47
CA ALA A 33 -4.27 7.49 24.84
C ALA A 33 -4.49 6.55 26.05
N GLN A 34 -5.44 6.89 26.92
CA GLN A 34 -5.98 6.01 27.99
C GLN A 34 -7.48 5.75 27.75
N THR A 35 -7.87 4.48 27.87
CA THR A 35 -9.23 3.94 27.64
C THR A 35 -10.08 3.90 28.91
N GLU A 36 -11.33 4.38 28.85
CA GLU A 36 -12.34 4.17 29.91
C GLU A 36 -13.70 3.69 29.36
N VAL A 37 -14.46 2.97 30.19
CA VAL A 37 -15.58 2.05 29.89
C VAL A 37 -16.95 2.76 29.82
N VAL A 38 -17.80 2.40 28.85
CA VAL A 38 -19.10 3.05 28.53
C VAL A 38 -20.30 2.54 29.37
N PRO A 39 -21.23 3.41 29.84
CA PRO A 39 -22.51 3.06 30.50
C PRO A 39 -23.78 3.35 29.60
N PRO A 40 -25.03 3.04 30.04
CA PRO A 40 -26.14 2.61 29.15
C PRO A 40 -26.97 3.73 28.47
N VAL A 41 -27.71 3.32 27.42
CA VAL A 41 -28.46 4.13 26.43
C VAL A 41 -30.00 3.99 26.60
N GLU A 42 -30.78 5.00 26.19
CA GLU A 42 -32.26 4.95 26.10
C GLU A 42 -32.74 5.00 24.64
N ILE A 43 -33.85 4.30 24.32
CA ILE A 43 -34.37 4.10 22.95
C ILE A 43 -35.78 4.70 22.85
N ASP A 44 -36.06 5.51 21.82
CA ASP A 44 -37.40 6.05 21.55
C ASP A 44 -38.08 5.50 20.27
N GLU A 45 -39.35 5.89 20.07
CA GLU A 45 -40.27 5.34 19.06
C GLU A 45 -39.91 5.67 17.59
N GLU A 46 -38.93 6.52 17.31
CA GLU A 46 -38.44 6.85 15.95
C GLU A 46 -37.05 6.26 15.64
N GLY A 47 -36.45 5.53 16.58
CA GLY A 47 -35.22 4.76 16.36
C GLY A 47 -33.93 5.58 16.38
N ILE A 48 -33.99 6.89 16.69
CA ILE A 48 -32.80 7.72 16.88
C ILE A 48 -32.29 7.50 18.31
N GLN A 49 -31.19 6.78 18.45
CA GLN A 49 -30.57 6.57 19.76
C GLN A 49 -29.52 7.67 20.01
N VAL A 50 -29.75 8.49 21.04
CA VAL A 50 -28.84 9.57 21.47
C VAL A 50 -28.41 9.27 22.92
N PRO A 51 -27.15 9.52 23.31
CA PRO A 51 -26.75 9.46 24.71
C PRO A 51 -27.68 10.32 25.58
N GLN A 52 -28.13 9.78 26.73
CA GLN A 52 -28.98 10.53 27.66
C GLN A 52 -28.26 11.79 28.16
N GLU A 53 -29.04 12.82 28.56
CA GLU A 53 -28.52 14.02 29.20
C GLU A 53 -27.68 13.66 30.44
N GLY A 54 -26.41 14.08 30.46
CA GLY A 54 -25.40 13.69 31.46
C GLY A 54 -24.56 12.45 31.11
N ASN A 55 -24.78 11.81 29.96
CA ASN A 55 -23.92 10.76 29.39
C ASN A 55 -23.16 11.33 28.17
N TYR A 56 -21.87 11.58 28.33
CA TYR A 56 -21.03 12.31 27.38
C TYR A 56 -20.22 11.38 26.46
N SER A 57 -20.84 10.32 25.95
CA SER A 57 -20.20 9.35 25.06
C SER A 57 -20.48 9.63 23.58
N PHE A 58 -19.55 9.26 22.70
CA PHE A 58 -19.71 9.38 21.25
C PHE A 58 -20.18 8.06 20.62
N GLY A 59 -21.43 8.02 20.14
CA GLY A 59 -22.06 6.85 19.55
C GLY A 59 -22.26 5.66 20.50
N ILE A 60 -22.91 4.61 20.00
CA ILE A 60 -23.18 3.37 20.74
C ILE A 60 -22.16 2.34 20.29
N ASP A 61 -21.15 2.13 21.12
CA ASP A 61 -20.12 1.14 20.82
C ASP A 61 -20.58 -0.27 21.24
N THR A 62 -21.06 -1.05 20.28
CA THR A 62 -21.33 -2.48 20.44
C THR A 62 -20.19 -3.35 19.93
N SER A 63 -19.05 -2.77 19.55
CA SER A 63 -17.94 -3.54 19.00
C SER A 63 -17.10 -4.14 20.12
N SER A 64 -17.10 -5.47 20.22
CA SER A 64 -16.11 -6.18 21.04
C SER A 64 -14.79 -6.18 20.28
N PHE A 65 -13.78 -5.51 20.85
CA PHE A 65 -12.39 -5.61 20.42
C PHE A 65 -11.90 -7.06 20.47
N TYR A 66 -10.79 -7.33 19.78
CA TYR A 66 -10.08 -8.61 19.74
C TYR A 66 -10.02 -9.21 21.16
N ASP A 67 -10.69 -10.34 21.38
CA ASP A 67 -10.62 -10.99 22.68
C ASP A 67 -9.28 -11.72 22.75
N ARG A 68 -8.24 -10.99 23.17
CA ARG A 68 -6.88 -11.51 23.36
C ARG A 68 -6.80 -12.57 24.47
N GLU A 69 -7.92 -12.94 25.11
CA GLU A 69 -7.94 -13.95 26.17
C GLU A 69 -7.99 -15.40 25.67
N GLN A 70 -8.30 -15.65 24.38
CA GLN A 70 -8.34 -17.01 23.84
C GLN A 70 -6.99 -17.43 23.25
N ASP A 71 -6.37 -18.47 23.82
CA ASP A 71 -5.14 -19.07 23.31
C ASP A 71 -5.42 -20.04 22.15
N LEU A 72 -4.45 -20.22 21.26
CA LEU A 72 -4.46 -21.30 20.26
C LEU A 72 -4.20 -22.65 20.94
N GLU A 73 -5.17 -23.56 20.91
CA GLU A 73 -5.02 -24.89 21.50
C GLU A 73 -5.77 -25.98 20.71
N PRO A 74 -5.32 -27.25 20.76
CA PRO A 74 -6.04 -28.34 20.11
C PRO A 74 -7.45 -28.54 20.65
N ASP A 75 -8.43 -28.69 19.77
CA ASP A 75 -9.78 -29.09 20.17
C ASP A 75 -9.79 -30.57 20.55
N ARG A 76 -9.87 -30.85 21.86
CA ARG A 76 -9.88 -32.22 22.39
C ARG A 76 -11.26 -32.87 22.37
N ASP A 77 -12.31 -32.08 22.19
CA ASP A 77 -13.69 -32.54 22.18
C ASP A 77 -14.26 -32.63 20.74
N SER A 78 -13.50 -32.15 19.75
CA SER A 78 -13.72 -32.29 18.32
C SER A 78 -14.02 -33.73 17.87
N SER A 79 -14.96 -33.87 16.93
CA SER A 79 -15.20 -35.14 16.23
C SER A 79 -14.16 -35.46 15.16
N PHE A 80 -13.44 -34.45 14.65
CA PHE A 80 -12.37 -34.58 13.67
C PHE A 80 -11.14 -35.27 14.27
N GLY A 81 -10.77 -34.93 15.52
CA GLY A 81 -9.62 -35.51 16.21
C GLY A 81 -8.26 -35.13 15.57
N SER A 82 -7.23 -35.99 15.75
CA SER A 82 -5.95 -35.87 15.05
C SER A 82 -5.85 -36.96 13.97
N GLN A 83 -5.47 -36.55 12.76
CA GLN A 83 -5.37 -37.38 11.57
C GLN A 83 -3.92 -37.49 11.13
N THR A 84 -3.50 -38.68 10.70
CA THR A 84 -2.13 -38.90 10.21
C THR A 84 -2.14 -39.73 8.93
N GLN A 85 -1.39 -39.30 7.90
CA GLN A 85 -1.26 -40.05 6.65
C GLN A 85 0.14 -39.89 6.04
N VAL A 86 0.64 -40.95 5.39
CA VAL A 86 1.83 -40.88 4.53
C VAL A 86 1.39 -40.55 3.10
N LEU A 87 1.88 -39.43 2.57
CA LEU A 87 1.66 -38.97 1.21
C LEU A 87 2.83 -39.36 0.31
N THR A 88 2.51 -39.80 -0.92
CA THR A 88 3.47 -40.23 -1.94
C THR A 88 3.04 -39.72 -3.32
N ALA A 89 3.89 -39.83 -4.34
CA ALA A 89 3.50 -39.44 -5.71
C ALA A 89 2.25 -40.19 -6.23
N GLU A 90 1.99 -41.42 -5.77
CA GLU A 90 0.81 -42.21 -6.16
C GLU A 90 -0.44 -41.85 -5.35
N ASN A 91 -0.27 -41.36 -4.12
CA ASN A 91 -1.33 -40.88 -3.25
C ASN A 91 -0.94 -39.53 -2.62
N PRO A 92 -1.02 -38.44 -3.40
CA PRO A 92 -0.42 -37.15 -3.06
C PRO A 92 -1.30 -36.25 -2.19
N GLY A 93 -2.48 -36.71 -1.77
CA GLY A 93 -3.42 -35.90 -1.01
C GLY A 93 -4.16 -36.68 0.08
N PHE A 94 -4.72 -35.91 1.01
CA PHE A 94 -5.55 -36.32 2.13
C PHE A 94 -6.88 -35.56 2.08
N SER A 95 -7.97 -36.21 2.49
CA SER A 95 -9.26 -35.53 2.72
C SER A 95 -10.08 -36.29 3.77
N HIS A 96 -10.60 -35.56 4.76
CA HIS A 96 -11.48 -36.06 5.81
C HIS A 96 -12.42 -34.94 6.27
N GLU A 97 -13.72 -35.23 6.37
CA GLU A 97 -14.75 -34.27 6.85
C GLU A 97 -14.70 -32.87 6.21
N GLY A 98 -14.31 -32.77 4.93
CA GLY A 98 -14.19 -31.50 4.19
C GLY A 98 -12.84 -30.81 4.37
N VAL A 99 -12.02 -31.25 5.33
CA VAL A 99 -10.64 -30.79 5.50
C VAL A 99 -9.73 -31.62 4.59
N GLY A 100 -8.83 -30.97 3.88
CA GLY A 100 -7.93 -31.66 2.96
C GLY A 100 -6.61 -30.96 2.76
N ILE A 101 -5.64 -31.71 2.23
CA ILE A 101 -4.39 -31.16 1.73
C ILE A 101 -3.93 -31.95 0.51
N GLN A 102 -3.41 -31.25 -0.48
CA GLN A 102 -2.96 -31.81 -1.75
C GLN A 102 -1.57 -31.30 -2.09
N LEU A 103 -0.64 -32.24 -2.28
CA LEU A 103 0.73 -31.98 -2.71
C LEU A 103 0.91 -32.25 -4.21
N SER A 104 2.02 -31.75 -4.78
CA SER A 104 2.38 -32.03 -6.16
C SER A 104 2.93 -33.45 -6.31
N PRO A 105 2.32 -34.31 -7.16
CA PRO A 105 2.86 -35.63 -7.45
C PRO A 105 4.28 -35.55 -8.04
N VAL A 106 4.58 -34.49 -8.81
CA VAL A 106 5.88 -34.24 -9.44
C VAL A 106 6.98 -34.04 -8.40
N LEU A 107 6.67 -33.34 -7.31
CA LEU A 107 7.63 -33.02 -6.26
C LEU A 107 7.74 -34.15 -5.22
N LEU A 108 6.76 -35.05 -5.18
CA LEU A 108 6.77 -36.27 -4.35
C LEU A 108 7.45 -37.46 -5.03
N GLU A 109 7.94 -37.34 -6.26
CA GLU A 109 8.64 -38.44 -6.93
C GLU A 109 9.88 -38.88 -6.13
N GLY A 110 9.81 -40.08 -5.55
CA GLY A 110 10.89 -40.63 -4.73
C GLY A 110 10.90 -40.16 -3.27
N GLU A 111 9.88 -39.39 -2.84
CA GLU A 111 9.73 -38.89 -1.48
C GLU A 111 8.47 -39.45 -0.80
N GLU A 112 8.52 -39.54 0.52
CA GLU A 112 7.38 -39.87 1.38
C GLU A 112 7.26 -38.77 2.46
N ILE A 113 6.05 -38.25 2.67
CA ILE A 113 5.79 -37.19 3.66
C ILE A 113 4.77 -37.71 4.66
N GLU A 114 5.13 -37.70 5.94
CA GLU A 114 4.21 -38.04 7.05
C GLU A 114 3.52 -36.77 7.53
N LEU A 115 2.26 -36.61 7.14
CA LEU A 115 1.39 -35.50 7.45
C LEU A 115 0.59 -35.78 8.74
N GLU A 116 0.44 -34.75 9.56
CA GLU A 116 -0.49 -34.68 10.69
C GLU A 116 -1.42 -33.47 10.53
N ILE A 117 -2.71 -33.66 10.84
CA ILE A 117 -3.72 -32.60 10.85
C ILE A 117 -4.53 -32.67 12.14
N GLN A 118 -4.76 -31.54 12.78
CA GLN A 118 -5.51 -31.44 14.02
C GLN A 118 -6.48 -30.25 14.01
N GLU A 119 -7.71 -30.43 14.48
CA GLU A 119 -8.64 -29.30 14.68
C GLU A 119 -8.22 -28.47 15.88
N MET A 120 -8.33 -27.15 15.74
CA MET A 120 -7.84 -26.16 16.70
C MET A 120 -8.95 -25.27 17.20
N ILE A 121 -8.94 -25.02 18.51
CA ILE A 121 -9.59 -23.87 19.12
C ILE A 121 -8.65 -22.69 18.90
N ALA A 122 -9.06 -21.72 18.10
CA ALA A 122 -8.21 -20.60 17.72
C ALA A 122 -8.79 -19.25 18.15
N PRO A 123 -7.94 -18.22 18.32
CA PRO A 123 -8.39 -16.88 18.66
C PRO A 123 -9.32 -16.34 17.57
N GLN A 124 -10.38 -15.63 17.95
CA GLN A 124 -11.29 -15.06 16.96
C GLN A 124 -10.70 -13.75 16.40
N PRO A 125 -10.60 -13.60 15.07
CA PRO A 125 -10.01 -12.44 14.45
C PRO A 125 -10.86 -11.17 14.58
N LEU A 126 -12.06 -11.20 15.19
CA LEU A 126 -12.84 -10.10 15.81
C LEU A 126 -14.36 -10.37 15.82
N GLY A 127 -15.10 -9.87 16.83
CA GLY A 127 -16.57 -10.00 16.90
C GLY A 127 -17.06 -11.45 16.93
N ALA A 128 -18.36 -11.71 16.79
CA ALA A 128 -18.94 -13.07 16.78
C ALA A 128 -18.56 -13.94 15.56
N THR A 129 -17.40 -13.67 14.95
CA THR A 129 -16.82 -14.39 13.82
C THR A 129 -16.50 -15.81 14.24
N LYS A 130 -17.13 -16.78 13.58
CA LYS A 130 -16.77 -18.17 13.73
C LYS A 130 -15.52 -18.48 12.93
N VAL A 131 -14.62 -19.26 13.53
CA VAL A 131 -13.40 -19.73 12.90
C VAL A 131 -13.39 -21.25 12.91
N ASN A 132 -13.26 -21.86 11.74
CA ASN A 132 -12.98 -23.29 11.62
C ASN A 132 -11.47 -23.43 11.39
N ALA A 133 -10.70 -23.76 12.44
CA ALA A 133 -9.24 -23.75 12.40
C ALA A 133 -8.64 -25.16 12.50
N TYR A 134 -7.58 -25.42 11.73
CA TYR A 134 -6.88 -26.69 11.67
C TYR A 134 -5.37 -26.45 11.57
N ASP A 135 -4.61 -27.14 12.41
CA ASP A 135 -3.15 -27.22 12.34
C ASP A 135 -2.74 -28.30 11.34
N PHE A 136 -1.83 -27.95 10.44
CA PHE A 136 -1.20 -28.86 9.51
C PHE A 136 0.28 -28.94 9.84
N SER A 137 0.84 -30.14 9.93
CA SER A 137 2.25 -30.33 10.24
C SER A 137 2.84 -31.58 9.59
N ILE A 138 4.16 -31.60 9.42
CA ILE A 138 4.91 -32.74 8.88
C ILE A 138 5.88 -33.25 9.94
N ASN A 139 5.82 -34.56 10.22
CA ASN A 139 6.63 -35.21 11.25
C ASN A 139 8.04 -35.65 10.77
N SER A 140 8.37 -35.42 9.50
CA SER A 140 9.65 -35.77 8.88
C SER A 140 10.52 -34.54 8.59
N ASN A 141 11.85 -34.67 8.66
CA ASN A 141 12.82 -33.64 8.22
C ASN A 141 12.83 -33.43 6.68
N ASN A 142 11.73 -33.71 5.99
CA ASN A 142 11.64 -33.59 4.54
C ASN A 142 11.28 -32.16 4.15
N ASP A 143 12.16 -31.55 3.35
CA ASP A 143 12.01 -30.19 2.81
C ASP A 143 11.21 -30.28 1.51
N TYR A 144 9.89 -30.26 1.63
CA TYR A 144 8.99 -30.19 0.48
C TYR A 144 9.07 -28.78 -0.13
N GLN A 145 9.43 -28.70 -1.41
CA GLN A 145 9.82 -27.45 -2.09
C GLN A 145 8.70 -26.85 -2.96
N GLY A 146 7.46 -27.30 -2.78
CA GLY A 146 6.31 -26.81 -3.51
C GLY A 146 5.24 -26.26 -2.59
N PHE A 147 4.16 -25.78 -3.19
CA PHE A 147 3.00 -25.32 -2.44
C PHE A 147 2.11 -26.48 -1.99
N TYR A 148 1.47 -26.26 -0.85
CA TYR A 148 0.39 -27.02 -0.27
C TYR A 148 -0.93 -26.43 -0.74
N VAL A 149 -1.87 -27.29 -1.16
CA VAL A 149 -3.26 -26.87 -1.43
C VAL A 149 -4.14 -27.44 -0.32
N ILE A 150 -4.60 -26.59 0.58
CA ILE A 150 -5.39 -26.94 1.76
C ILE A 150 -6.87 -26.68 1.47
N SER A 151 -7.77 -27.52 1.98
CA SER A 151 -9.22 -27.30 1.93
C SER A 151 -9.76 -27.23 3.34
N ILE A 152 -10.55 -26.20 3.65
CA ILE A 152 -11.19 -26.03 4.97
C ILE A 152 -12.68 -25.72 4.76
N PRO A 153 -13.60 -26.42 5.45
CA PRO A 153 -15.03 -26.14 5.36
C PRO A 153 -15.39 -24.83 6.09
N TYR A 154 -16.33 -24.06 5.56
CA TYR A 154 -16.90 -22.89 6.24
C TYR A 154 -18.36 -23.13 6.65
N ASP A 155 -18.81 -22.38 7.67
CA ASP A 155 -20.17 -22.46 8.21
C ASP A 155 -21.14 -21.56 7.40
N GLY A 156 -22.32 -22.10 7.04
CA GLY A 156 -23.45 -21.31 6.50
C GLY A 156 -23.70 -21.46 4.99
N GLU A 157 -24.87 -21.00 4.54
CA GLU A 157 -25.15 -20.75 3.13
C GLU A 157 -24.77 -19.29 2.83
N LEU A 158 -23.94 -19.08 1.80
CA LEU A 158 -23.65 -17.73 1.28
C LEU A 158 -24.93 -17.20 0.61
N ASP A 159 -25.81 -16.57 1.37
CA ASP A 159 -26.84 -15.71 0.79
C ASP A 159 -26.15 -14.42 0.36
N ARG A 160 -26.33 -14.00 -0.90
CA ARG A 160 -25.57 -12.90 -1.52
C ARG A 160 -25.67 -11.55 -0.81
N ASP A 161 -26.54 -11.45 0.20
CA ASP A 161 -26.92 -10.18 0.82
C ASP A 161 -26.28 -9.95 2.21
N GLU A 162 -25.65 -10.93 2.90
CA GLU A 162 -25.19 -10.70 4.29
C GLU A 162 -23.93 -11.48 4.80
N ALA A 163 -23.32 -12.41 4.05
CA ALA A 163 -22.19 -13.20 4.57
C ALA A 163 -20.96 -13.24 3.63
N ALA A 164 -19.84 -12.68 4.09
CA ALA A 164 -18.53 -12.81 3.45
C ALA A 164 -17.71 -13.95 4.10
N VAL A 165 -17.08 -14.79 3.27
CA VAL A 165 -16.23 -15.92 3.68
C VAL A 165 -14.79 -15.71 3.26
N GLY A 166 -13.85 -16.21 4.06
CA GLY A 166 -12.56 -16.61 3.49
C GLY A 166 -11.61 -17.30 4.46
N ALA A 167 -10.30 -17.22 4.22
CA ALA A 167 -9.26 -17.98 4.87
C ALA A 167 -7.98 -17.21 5.29
N GLY A 168 -7.30 -17.69 6.33
CA GLY A 168 -6.05 -17.12 6.86
C GLY A 168 -5.23 -18.16 7.61
N TYR A 169 -3.99 -17.82 7.96
CA TYR A 169 -3.15 -18.59 8.87
C TYR A 169 -2.88 -17.79 10.15
N PHE A 170 -2.71 -18.48 11.28
CA PHE A 170 -2.44 -17.82 12.55
C PHE A 170 -0.94 -17.64 12.72
N ASN A 171 -0.48 -16.39 12.76
CA ASN A 171 0.92 -16.09 13.04
C ASN A 171 1.15 -16.02 14.55
N GLU A 172 1.77 -17.06 15.10
CA GLU A 172 2.09 -17.15 16.54
C GLU A 172 3.07 -16.07 17.04
N SER A 173 3.83 -15.42 16.15
CA SER A 173 4.78 -14.37 16.52
C SER A 173 4.11 -13.01 16.72
N THR A 174 3.10 -12.68 15.92
CA THR A 174 2.32 -11.44 15.99
C THR A 174 1.04 -11.61 16.78
N TRP A 175 0.59 -12.85 17.02
CA TRP A 175 -0.70 -13.20 17.62
C TRP A 175 -1.91 -12.76 16.79
N GLU A 176 -1.72 -12.69 15.48
CA GLU A 176 -2.72 -12.20 14.54
C GLU A 176 -2.98 -13.23 13.43
N TRP A 177 -4.20 -13.21 12.89
CA TRP A 177 -4.51 -13.96 11.67
C TRP A 177 -3.99 -13.18 10.47
N GLU A 178 -3.12 -13.81 9.70
CA GLU A 178 -2.61 -13.30 8.45
C GLU A 178 -3.30 -13.96 7.25
N PRO A 179 -3.48 -13.24 6.15
CA PRO A 179 -4.16 -13.78 4.98
C PRO A 179 -3.36 -14.83 4.22
N VAL A 180 -4.08 -15.68 3.49
CA VAL A 180 -3.52 -16.63 2.54
C VAL A 180 -4.27 -16.57 1.21
N MET A 181 -3.64 -17.03 0.13
CA MET A 181 -4.34 -17.22 -1.15
C MET A 181 -5.41 -18.29 -0.98
N PHE A 182 -6.66 -17.99 -1.32
CA PHE A 182 -7.72 -19.01 -1.36
C PHE A 182 -8.75 -18.77 -2.46
N GLU A 183 -9.46 -19.84 -2.83
CA GLU A 183 -10.65 -19.82 -3.69
C GLU A 183 -11.87 -20.30 -2.88
N VAL A 184 -13.04 -19.71 -3.12
CA VAL A 184 -14.29 -20.22 -2.51
C VAL A 184 -14.91 -21.26 -3.43
N ASP A 185 -14.90 -22.51 -2.99
CA ASP A 185 -15.62 -23.60 -3.63
C ASP A 185 -17.03 -23.70 -3.04
N GLN A 186 -17.92 -22.86 -3.55
CA GLN A 186 -19.33 -22.82 -3.15
C GLN A 186 -20.03 -24.17 -3.35
N GLY A 187 -19.60 -24.95 -4.36
CA GLY A 187 -20.19 -26.24 -4.67
C GLY A 187 -19.97 -27.28 -3.56
N ASN A 188 -18.84 -27.18 -2.85
CA ASN A 188 -18.48 -28.07 -1.75
C ASN A 188 -18.46 -27.39 -0.38
N GLN A 189 -18.85 -26.10 -0.29
CA GLN A 189 -18.86 -25.28 0.93
C GLN A 189 -17.50 -25.27 1.67
N GLN A 190 -16.43 -25.04 0.91
CA GLN A 190 -15.07 -25.00 1.42
C GLN A 190 -14.27 -23.84 0.82
N VAL A 191 -13.26 -23.39 1.55
CA VAL A 191 -12.18 -22.55 1.01
C VAL A 191 -11.02 -23.44 0.58
N ILE A 192 -10.43 -23.15 -0.58
CA ILE A 192 -9.27 -23.85 -1.12
C ILE A 192 -8.07 -22.91 -0.99
N ILE A 193 -7.27 -23.12 0.05
CA ILE A 193 -6.06 -22.35 0.35
C ILE A 193 -4.88 -22.88 -0.44
N THR A 194 -4.05 -22.01 -1.00
CA THR A 194 -2.70 -22.34 -1.48
C THR A 194 -1.68 -21.66 -0.56
N THR A 195 -0.63 -22.38 -0.15
CA THR A 195 0.38 -21.88 0.79
C THR A 195 1.73 -22.58 0.62
N ASP A 196 2.82 -21.94 1.01
CA ASP A 196 4.19 -22.47 0.96
C ASP A 196 4.67 -23.09 2.28
N HIS A 197 3.87 -22.96 3.33
CA HIS A 197 4.20 -23.42 4.66
C HIS A 197 3.05 -24.18 5.29
N LEU A 198 3.35 -24.84 6.40
CA LEU A 198 2.38 -25.52 7.24
C LEU A 198 2.34 -24.85 8.60
N SER A 199 1.12 -24.62 9.09
CA SER A 199 0.80 -23.90 10.32
C SER A 199 -0.68 -24.15 10.64
N THR A 200 -1.25 -23.38 11.55
CA THR A 200 -2.70 -23.35 11.75
C THR A 200 -3.36 -22.42 10.73
N PHE A 201 -4.27 -22.99 9.93
CA PHE A 201 -5.10 -22.27 8.99
C PHE A 201 -6.56 -22.28 9.44
N GLY A 202 -7.32 -21.25 9.10
CA GLY A 202 -8.73 -21.18 9.44
C GLY A 202 -9.58 -20.52 8.36
N SER A 203 -10.86 -20.91 8.30
CA SER A 203 -11.87 -20.21 7.52
C SER A 203 -12.77 -19.35 8.40
N PHE A 204 -13.21 -18.20 7.90
CA PHE A 204 -13.95 -17.16 8.62
C PHE A 204 -15.29 -16.84 7.95
N THR A 205 -16.26 -16.41 8.75
CA THR A 205 -17.53 -15.81 8.29
C THR A 205 -17.75 -14.48 9.00
N ILE A 206 -17.71 -13.36 8.26
CA ILE A 206 -17.63 -11.99 8.80
C ILE A 206 -19.01 -11.42 9.14
N VAL A 207 -19.10 -10.60 10.19
CA VAL A 207 -20.29 -9.81 10.58
C VAL A 207 -19.91 -8.38 10.99
N GLY A 208 -20.72 -7.36 10.64
CA GLY A 208 -20.55 -5.97 11.14
C GLY A 208 -20.48 -4.84 10.09
N GLU A 209 -20.94 -5.06 8.86
CA GLU A 209 -21.05 -4.04 7.80
C GLU A 209 -21.87 -2.81 8.27
N ASN A 210 -21.59 -1.62 7.72
CA ASN A 210 -22.27 -0.33 7.99
C ASN A 210 -22.06 0.29 9.39
N THR A 211 -20.91 0.04 10.02
CA THR A 211 -20.56 0.63 11.33
C THR A 211 -19.33 1.55 11.25
N ARG A 212 -19.12 2.45 12.24
CA ARG A 212 -17.93 3.33 12.32
C ARG A 212 -16.58 2.57 12.40
N TYR A 213 -16.64 1.30 12.75
CA TYR A 213 -15.50 0.38 12.81
C TYR A 213 -15.55 -0.67 11.71
N ALA A 214 -16.30 -0.39 10.63
CA ALA A 214 -16.26 -1.20 9.44
C ALA A 214 -14.82 -1.24 8.94
N ARG A 215 -14.29 -2.45 8.85
CA ARG A 215 -12.94 -2.73 8.40
C ARG A 215 -12.99 -3.85 7.40
N ILE A 216 -12.00 -3.89 6.52
CA ILE A 216 -11.69 -5.07 5.75
C ILE A 216 -11.11 -6.06 6.76
N SER A 217 -11.95 -6.91 7.36
CA SER A 217 -11.58 -7.74 8.52
C SER A 217 -10.61 -8.87 8.20
N SER A 218 -10.25 -9.02 6.93
CA SER A 218 -9.42 -10.11 6.42
C SER A 218 -9.33 -9.95 4.91
N ASP A 219 -8.21 -10.32 4.29
CA ASP A 219 -7.91 -10.20 2.86
C ASP A 219 -8.72 -11.20 2.00
N LEU A 220 -9.98 -11.40 2.36
CA LEU A 220 -10.88 -12.47 1.91
C LEU A 220 -11.70 -12.11 0.69
N PHE A 221 -11.22 -11.12 -0.05
CA PHE A 221 -11.80 -10.77 -1.30
C PHE A 221 -11.07 -11.56 -2.36
N GLU A 222 -11.77 -12.56 -2.89
CA GLU A 222 -11.34 -13.53 -3.89
C GLU A 222 -10.56 -12.86 -5.02
N ALA A 223 -9.25 -12.73 -4.86
CA ALA A 223 -8.37 -12.12 -5.86
C ALA A 223 -8.43 -12.87 -7.21
N HIS A 224 -8.88 -14.12 -7.22
CA HIS A 224 -9.19 -14.86 -8.44
C HIS A 224 -10.47 -14.36 -9.14
N ASP A 225 -11.52 -14.04 -8.38
CA ASP A 225 -12.81 -13.59 -8.92
C ASP A 225 -12.66 -12.20 -9.55
N PHE A 226 -11.82 -11.34 -8.95
CA PHE A 226 -11.35 -10.09 -9.56
C PHE A 226 -10.72 -10.30 -10.93
N LEU A 227 -9.71 -11.17 -11.04
CA LEU A 227 -9.01 -11.43 -12.31
C LEU A 227 -9.98 -11.86 -13.42
N SER A 228 -10.96 -12.71 -13.09
CA SER A 228 -11.98 -13.15 -14.04
C SER A 228 -12.99 -12.05 -14.43
N LYS A 229 -13.39 -11.21 -13.45
CA LYS A 229 -14.43 -10.17 -13.58
C LYS A 229 -13.97 -8.97 -14.43
N TYR A 230 -12.68 -8.62 -14.39
CA TYR A 230 -12.13 -7.42 -15.06
C TYR A 230 -11.22 -7.73 -16.25
N SER A 231 -11.39 -8.90 -16.87
CA SER A 231 -10.59 -9.49 -17.97
C SER A 231 -10.58 -8.73 -19.32
N GLY A 232 -10.87 -7.42 -19.36
CA GLY A 232 -11.00 -6.64 -20.60
C GLY A 232 -10.12 -5.39 -20.73
N SER A 233 -9.54 -4.87 -19.65
CA SER A 233 -8.91 -3.52 -19.64
C SER A 233 -7.38 -3.52 -19.48
N TYR A 234 -6.75 -4.68 -19.33
CA TYR A 234 -5.33 -4.78 -18.95
C TYR A 234 -4.37 -4.23 -20.02
N GLY A 235 -4.64 -4.45 -21.30
CA GLY A 235 -3.78 -3.96 -22.38
C GLY A 235 -3.66 -2.43 -22.40
N GLU A 236 -4.77 -1.74 -22.09
CA GLU A 236 -4.81 -0.29 -22.05
C GLU A 236 -4.12 0.30 -20.80
N ILE A 237 -4.24 -0.36 -19.65
CA ILE A 237 -3.54 0.02 -18.41
C ILE A 237 -2.02 -0.07 -18.61
N ILE A 238 -1.59 -1.13 -19.29
CA ILE A 238 -0.19 -1.37 -19.60
C ILE A 238 0.34 -0.33 -20.60
N GLU A 239 -0.41 -0.04 -21.66
CA GLU A 239 -0.04 1.00 -22.61
C GLU A 239 0.04 2.38 -21.96
N GLU A 240 -0.89 2.69 -21.05
CA GLU A 240 -0.86 3.93 -20.28
C GLU A 240 0.39 4.01 -19.40
N ALA A 241 0.72 2.94 -18.66
CA ALA A 241 1.93 2.92 -17.84
C ALA A 241 3.21 3.08 -18.67
N ILE A 242 3.29 2.44 -19.84
CA ILE A 242 4.43 2.62 -20.77
C ILE A 242 4.56 4.08 -21.22
N ASN A 243 3.43 4.73 -21.53
CA ASN A 243 3.43 6.13 -21.93
C ASN A 243 3.72 7.08 -20.77
N ASN A 244 3.52 6.64 -19.53
CA ASN A 244 3.74 7.38 -18.30
C ASN A 244 5.06 7.00 -17.62
N ASN A 245 6.14 6.82 -18.40
CA ASN A 245 7.47 6.45 -17.90
C ASN A 245 7.48 5.26 -16.92
N MET A 246 6.63 4.27 -17.16
CA MET A 246 6.54 3.04 -16.37
C MET A 246 5.89 3.22 -14.99
N SER A 247 5.12 4.29 -14.81
CA SER A 247 4.29 4.52 -13.62
C SER A 247 2.82 4.22 -13.91
N PRO A 248 2.06 3.63 -12.96
CA PRO A 248 0.61 3.44 -13.12
C PRO A 248 -0.08 4.76 -13.50
N GLY A 249 -0.98 4.71 -14.46
CA GLY A 249 -1.82 5.85 -14.85
C GLY A 249 -3.24 5.74 -14.30
N MET A 250 -4.11 6.63 -14.77
CA MET A 250 -5.46 6.76 -14.23
C MET A 250 -6.32 5.51 -14.45
N LYS A 251 -6.10 4.75 -15.53
CA LYS A 251 -6.83 3.50 -15.76
C LYS A 251 -6.44 2.41 -14.75
N ALA A 252 -5.18 2.43 -14.29
CA ALA A 252 -4.72 1.54 -13.24
C ALA A 252 -5.42 1.91 -11.92
N VAL A 253 -5.46 3.20 -11.60
CA VAL A 253 -6.18 3.70 -10.42
C VAL A 253 -7.67 3.38 -10.48
N GLU A 254 -8.32 3.54 -11.65
CA GLU A 254 -9.73 3.17 -11.82
C GLU A 254 -9.98 1.67 -11.57
N LEU A 255 -9.08 0.81 -12.04
CA LEU A 255 -9.15 -0.63 -11.76
C LEU A 255 -8.93 -0.92 -10.28
N GLY A 256 -7.93 -0.33 -9.63
CA GLY A 256 -7.75 -0.48 -8.17
C GLY A 256 -8.92 0.08 -7.36
N ARG A 257 -9.50 1.21 -7.79
CA ARG A 257 -10.72 1.79 -7.21
C ARG A 257 -11.91 0.87 -7.39
N SER A 258 -11.97 0.06 -8.44
CA SER A 258 -13.01 -0.97 -8.59
C SER A 258 -12.83 -2.13 -7.62
N VAL A 259 -11.59 -2.45 -7.22
CA VAL A 259 -11.31 -3.44 -6.15
C VAL A 259 -11.83 -2.92 -4.81
N VAL A 260 -11.46 -1.70 -4.44
CA VAL A 260 -12.00 -1.06 -3.22
C VAL A 260 -13.51 -0.82 -3.34
N GLY A 261 -13.96 -0.47 -4.54
CA GLY A 261 -15.37 -0.32 -4.87
C GLY A 261 -16.13 -1.62 -4.64
N ASP A 262 -15.58 -2.79 -4.98
CA ASP A 262 -16.18 -4.10 -4.68
C ASP A 262 -16.14 -4.42 -3.16
N TRP A 263 -15.06 -4.05 -2.45
CA TRP A 263 -15.02 -4.10 -0.98
C TRP A 263 -16.15 -3.26 -0.36
N LEU A 264 -16.48 -2.14 -0.98
CA LEU A 264 -17.57 -1.24 -0.58
C LEU A 264 -18.92 -1.62 -1.19
N SER A 265 -18.97 -2.39 -2.28
CA SER A 265 -20.21 -2.75 -2.99
C SER A 265 -21.02 -3.76 -2.21
N ALA A 266 -20.39 -4.53 -1.30
CA ALA A 266 -21.11 -5.26 -0.26
C ALA A 266 -22.05 -4.36 0.57
N SER A 267 -21.75 -3.05 0.66
CA SER A 267 -22.57 -2.04 1.32
C SER A 267 -23.36 -1.10 0.38
N GLY A 268 -23.21 -1.20 -0.95
CA GLY A 268 -23.95 -0.39 -1.93
C GLY A 268 -23.35 0.98 -2.32
N TYR A 269 -22.13 1.31 -1.87
CA TYR A 269 -21.51 2.65 -2.07
C TYR A 269 -20.55 2.75 -3.28
N LEU A 270 -20.42 3.97 -3.86
CA LEU A 270 -19.48 4.31 -4.94
C LEU A 270 -18.49 5.38 -4.45
N LEU A 271 -17.19 5.04 -4.36
CA LEU A 271 -16.14 6.00 -3.98
C LEU A 271 -16.01 7.15 -4.99
N THR A 272 -16.17 8.37 -4.50
CA THR A 272 -15.78 9.61 -5.18
C THR A 272 -14.87 10.42 -4.26
N PHE A 273 -13.64 10.69 -4.69
CA PHE A 273 -12.66 11.47 -3.93
C PHE A 273 -12.87 12.99 -4.01
N GLU A 274 -13.92 13.45 -4.70
CA GLU A 274 -14.19 14.89 -4.86
C GLU A 274 -14.90 15.43 -3.61
N GLY A 275 -14.29 16.41 -2.94
CA GLY A 275 -14.90 17.12 -1.81
C GLY A 275 -14.96 16.34 -0.49
N ILE A 276 -14.19 15.26 -0.35
CA ILE A 276 -14.10 14.49 0.89
C ILE A 276 -13.20 15.18 1.92
N ALA A 277 -13.46 14.90 3.19
CA ALA A 277 -12.81 15.53 4.33
C ALA A 277 -11.34 15.09 4.55
N TYR A 278 -10.53 14.84 3.52
CA TYR A 278 -9.14 14.37 3.70
C TYR A 278 -8.16 15.31 3.01
N SER A 279 -6.91 15.34 3.50
CA SER A 279 -5.83 16.08 2.85
C SER A 279 -5.57 15.57 1.44
N SER A 280 -5.11 16.46 0.55
CA SER A 280 -4.74 16.09 -0.82
C SER A 280 -3.62 15.04 -0.84
N GLU A 281 -2.70 15.09 0.12
CA GLU A 281 -1.61 14.12 0.30
C GLU A 281 -2.15 12.73 0.61
N PHE A 282 -3.05 12.60 1.58
CA PHE A 282 -3.68 11.32 1.91
C PHE A 282 -4.43 10.73 0.71
N ILE A 283 -5.16 11.56 -0.04
CA ILE A 283 -5.88 11.14 -1.25
C ILE A 283 -4.94 10.77 -2.39
N SER A 284 -3.81 11.47 -2.54
CA SER A 284 -2.78 11.09 -3.50
C SER A 284 -2.17 9.73 -3.16
N ASN A 285 -1.77 9.53 -1.90
CA ASN A 285 -1.22 8.26 -1.42
C ASN A 285 -2.21 7.11 -1.62
N LEU A 286 -3.47 7.31 -1.25
CA LEU A 286 -4.53 6.32 -1.46
C LEU A 286 -4.77 6.03 -2.94
N SER A 287 -4.73 7.06 -3.80
CA SER A 287 -4.81 6.92 -5.26
C SER A 287 -3.63 6.14 -5.82
N ASP A 288 -2.41 6.37 -5.34
CA ASP A 288 -1.20 5.66 -5.75
C ASP A 288 -1.26 4.18 -5.34
N MET A 289 -1.71 3.88 -4.12
CA MET A 289 -1.97 2.51 -3.66
C MET A 289 -3.02 1.81 -4.54
N MET A 290 -4.11 2.49 -4.90
CA MET A 290 -5.08 1.96 -5.86
C MET A 290 -4.46 1.75 -7.25
N GLY A 291 -3.66 2.71 -7.72
CA GLY A 291 -2.92 2.61 -8.99
C GLY A 291 -2.02 1.38 -9.03
N ASN A 292 -1.32 1.13 -7.92
CA ASN A 292 -0.49 -0.03 -7.72
C ASN A 292 -1.29 -1.33 -7.75
N VAL A 293 -2.41 -1.42 -7.01
CA VAL A 293 -3.31 -2.58 -7.02
C VAL A 293 -3.86 -2.86 -8.43
N GLY A 294 -4.31 -1.84 -9.15
CA GLY A 294 -4.86 -2.01 -10.50
C GLY A 294 -3.80 -2.37 -11.55
N ALA A 295 -2.61 -1.76 -11.49
CA ALA A 295 -1.47 -2.17 -12.31
C ALA A 295 -1.10 -3.64 -12.02
N SER A 296 -1.11 -4.01 -10.72
CA SER A 296 -0.91 -5.37 -10.23
C SER A 296 -1.81 -6.40 -10.88
N MET A 297 -3.10 -6.12 -10.80
CA MET A 297 -4.13 -6.95 -11.36
C MET A 297 -4.05 -7.07 -12.89
N ALA A 298 -3.82 -5.96 -13.60
CA ALA A 298 -3.77 -5.94 -15.07
C ALA A 298 -2.68 -6.86 -15.63
N LEU A 299 -1.50 -6.87 -15.01
CA LEU A 299 -0.38 -7.68 -15.46
C LEU A 299 -0.49 -9.15 -15.03
N VAL A 300 -1.08 -9.47 -13.87
CA VAL A 300 -1.41 -10.86 -13.49
C VAL A 300 -2.40 -11.47 -14.50
N GLN A 301 -3.39 -10.69 -14.91
CA GLN A 301 -4.34 -11.08 -15.94
C GLN A 301 -3.65 -11.29 -17.29
N LEU A 302 -2.77 -10.37 -17.71
CA LEU A 302 -1.98 -10.50 -18.93
C LEU A 302 -1.13 -11.80 -18.94
N ALA A 303 -0.44 -12.11 -17.84
CA ALA A 303 0.35 -13.33 -17.72
C ALA A 303 -0.53 -14.59 -17.79
N THR A 304 -1.72 -14.53 -17.20
CA THR A 304 -2.72 -15.61 -17.19
C THR A 304 -3.31 -15.89 -18.57
N ASP A 305 -3.72 -14.85 -19.29
CA ASP A 305 -4.34 -15.01 -20.62
C ASP A 305 -3.32 -15.47 -21.66
N TYR A 306 -2.10 -14.94 -21.58
CA TYR A 306 -1.01 -15.32 -22.47
C TYR A 306 -0.60 -16.80 -22.31
N SER A 307 -0.51 -17.30 -21.07
CA SER A 307 -0.18 -18.70 -20.78
C SER A 307 -1.31 -19.67 -21.16
N ARG A 308 -2.57 -19.24 -21.13
CA ARG A 308 -3.73 -20.01 -21.65
C ARG A 308 -3.80 -20.04 -23.18
N GLY A 309 -3.00 -19.22 -23.86
CA GLY A 309 -2.91 -19.16 -25.32
C GLY A 309 -4.06 -18.40 -25.98
N ASP A 310 -4.83 -17.61 -25.21
CA ASP A 310 -5.86 -16.72 -25.71
C ASP A 310 -5.22 -15.45 -26.29
N GLU A 311 -5.75 -14.95 -27.41
CA GLU A 311 -5.29 -13.72 -28.09
C GLU A 311 -3.75 -13.53 -28.27
N ARG A 312 -3.05 -14.58 -28.72
CA ARG A 312 -1.59 -14.67 -28.92
C ARG A 312 -0.87 -13.46 -29.56
N ILE A 313 -1.55 -12.61 -30.32
CA ILE A 313 -0.92 -11.47 -31.02
C ILE A 313 -1.02 -10.18 -30.20
N MET A 314 -2.13 -9.95 -29.50
CA MET A 314 -2.35 -8.73 -28.71
C MET A 314 -1.55 -8.80 -27.42
N ALA A 315 -1.68 -9.92 -26.69
CA ALA A 315 -0.95 -10.16 -25.46
C ALA A 315 0.58 -10.16 -25.71
N LEU A 316 1.09 -10.75 -26.79
CA LEU A 316 2.53 -10.77 -27.12
C LEU A 316 3.13 -9.37 -27.34
N ASN A 317 2.41 -8.48 -28.04
CA ASN A 317 2.92 -7.13 -28.33
C ASN A 317 2.84 -6.25 -27.07
N ALA A 318 1.77 -6.35 -26.28
CA ALA A 318 1.68 -5.72 -24.97
C ALA A 318 2.81 -6.23 -24.05
N PHE A 319 3.04 -7.55 -24.00
CA PHE A 319 4.12 -8.17 -23.22
C PHE A 319 5.50 -7.64 -23.58
N LYS A 320 5.79 -7.56 -24.88
CA LYS A 320 7.09 -7.09 -25.39
C LYS A 320 7.33 -5.62 -25.11
N ASN A 321 6.30 -4.79 -25.21
CA ASN A 321 6.40 -3.36 -24.96
C ASN A 321 6.44 -3.05 -23.46
N ALA A 322 5.77 -3.87 -22.63
CA ALA A 322 5.70 -3.73 -21.18
C ALA A 322 6.78 -4.50 -20.42
N GLY A 323 7.69 -5.18 -21.11
CA GLY A 323 8.69 -6.05 -20.48
C GLY A 323 9.50 -5.33 -19.41
N ASN A 324 9.92 -4.09 -19.66
CA ASN A 324 10.64 -3.28 -18.68
C ASN A 324 9.77 -2.87 -17.48
N PHE A 325 8.45 -2.71 -17.66
CA PHE A 325 7.50 -2.26 -16.62
C PHE A 325 7.19 -3.43 -15.69
N MET A 326 6.98 -4.61 -16.29
CA MET A 326 6.84 -5.86 -15.56
C MET A 326 8.12 -6.21 -14.78
N ILE A 327 9.30 -6.00 -15.38
CA ILE A 327 10.59 -6.22 -14.69
C ILE A 327 10.77 -5.22 -13.56
N SER A 328 10.48 -3.93 -13.76
CA SER A 328 10.67 -2.91 -12.72
C SER A 328 9.73 -3.10 -11.53
N ARG A 329 8.51 -3.60 -11.77
CA ARG A 329 7.52 -3.77 -10.70
C ARG A 329 7.66 -5.12 -9.97
N TRP A 330 7.86 -6.24 -10.68
CA TRP A 330 7.84 -7.61 -10.10
C TRP A 330 8.95 -8.55 -10.59
N GLY A 331 9.98 -7.99 -11.20
CA GLY A 331 11.08 -8.78 -11.75
C GLY A 331 10.65 -9.76 -12.85
N THR A 332 11.35 -10.88 -12.96
CA THR A 332 11.23 -11.79 -14.12
C THR A 332 10.20 -12.90 -13.95
N LYS A 333 9.52 -13.02 -12.79
CA LYS A 333 8.61 -14.13 -12.43
C LYS A 333 7.34 -14.16 -13.28
N ALA A 334 6.57 -13.07 -13.32
CA ALA A 334 5.35 -12.93 -14.14
C ALA A 334 5.61 -13.21 -15.63
N LEU A 335 6.77 -12.76 -16.10
CA LEU A 335 7.20 -12.98 -17.48
C LEU A 335 7.62 -14.43 -17.75
N SER A 336 8.14 -15.13 -16.74
CA SER A 336 8.53 -16.54 -16.82
C SER A 336 7.30 -17.46 -16.93
N VAL A 337 6.21 -17.15 -16.21
CA VAL A 337 4.90 -17.84 -16.33
C VAL A 337 4.42 -17.84 -17.78
N ALA A 338 4.39 -16.64 -18.38
CA ALA A 338 3.98 -16.45 -19.76
C ALA A 338 4.84 -17.25 -20.76
N MET A 339 6.16 -17.23 -20.60
CA MET A 339 7.08 -17.92 -21.51
C MET A 339 7.07 -19.46 -21.36
N LEU A 340 6.82 -19.98 -20.15
CA LEU A 340 6.60 -21.42 -19.96
C LEU A 340 5.35 -21.90 -20.67
N GLY A 341 4.27 -21.12 -20.63
CA GLY A 341 3.05 -21.40 -21.41
C GLY A 341 3.31 -21.49 -22.91
N VAL A 342 4.06 -20.54 -23.49
CA VAL A 342 4.46 -20.58 -24.90
C VAL A 342 5.29 -21.81 -25.23
N THR A 343 6.29 -22.10 -24.40
CA THR A 343 7.19 -23.24 -24.59
C THR A 343 6.38 -24.53 -24.62
N ALA A 344 5.49 -24.75 -23.64
CA ALA A 344 4.64 -25.95 -23.58
C ALA A 344 3.68 -26.05 -24.79
N ILE A 345 3.08 -24.93 -25.22
CA ILE A 345 2.13 -24.87 -26.34
C ILE A 345 2.82 -25.07 -27.70
N ASP A 346 3.94 -24.40 -27.96
CA ASP A 346 4.66 -24.48 -29.24
C ASP A 346 5.22 -25.89 -29.48
N TYR A 347 5.69 -26.56 -28.42
CA TYR A 347 6.11 -27.95 -28.53
C TYR A 347 4.93 -28.92 -28.72
N SER A 348 3.83 -28.69 -28.01
CA SER A 348 2.60 -29.48 -28.18
C SER A 348 2.00 -29.36 -29.58
N LEU A 349 2.09 -28.19 -30.23
CA LEU A 349 1.65 -27.97 -31.61
C LEU A 349 2.58 -28.65 -32.64
N ASN A 350 3.88 -28.69 -32.39
CA ASN A 350 4.85 -29.38 -33.25
C ASN A 350 4.70 -30.92 -33.21
N ARG A 351 4.11 -31.49 -32.15
CA ARG A 351 3.74 -32.92 -32.02
C ARG A 351 2.86 -33.41 -33.18
N LEU A 352 1.88 -32.61 -33.61
CA LEU A 352 0.93 -32.98 -34.66
C LEU A 352 1.57 -33.11 -36.05
N ALA A 353 2.77 -32.55 -36.24
CA ALA A 353 3.45 -32.57 -37.53
C ALA A 353 4.29 -33.83 -37.78
N ASN A 354 4.71 -34.56 -36.73
CA ASN A 354 5.80 -35.54 -36.82
C ASN A 354 5.43 -37.01 -36.49
N GLU A 355 4.16 -37.37 -36.34
CA GLU A 355 3.79 -38.78 -36.21
C GLU A 355 3.99 -39.53 -37.54
N LEU A 356 5.13 -40.24 -37.68
CA LEU A 356 5.26 -41.58 -38.28
C LEU A 356 6.74 -41.98 -38.43
N ILE A 357 7.32 -42.59 -37.40
CA ILE A 357 8.56 -43.38 -37.55
C ILE A 357 8.18 -44.86 -37.55
N LYS A 358 8.36 -45.54 -38.69
CA LYS A 358 8.25 -47.00 -38.78
C LYS A 358 9.44 -47.60 -39.54
N GLY A 359 10.28 -48.33 -38.81
CA GLY A 359 10.67 -49.68 -39.21
C GLY A 359 12.13 -49.94 -39.60
N ARG A 360 13.08 -48.99 -39.48
CA ARG A 360 14.52 -49.26 -39.76
C ARG A 360 15.52 -48.61 -38.79
N GLU A 361 15.04 -47.88 -37.79
CA GLU A 361 15.85 -47.05 -36.88
C GLU A 361 15.80 -47.56 -35.43
N GLU A 362 15.05 -48.65 -35.20
CA GLU A 362 14.69 -49.23 -33.91
C GLU A 362 15.90 -49.62 -33.02
N ILE A 363 17.03 -50.09 -33.59
CA ILE A 363 18.23 -50.39 -32.77
C ILE A 363 18.77 -49.13 -32.11
N TRP A 364 18.89 -48.05 -32.88
CA TRP A 364 19.46 -46.80 -32.38
C TRP A 364 18.49 -46.12 -31.42
N GLU A 365 17.18 -46.19 -31.69
CA GLU A 365 16.15 -45.75 -30.74
C GLU A 365 16.19 -46.53 -29.42
N GLN A 366 16.35 -47.85 -29.46
CA GLN A 366 16.41 -48.68 -28.26
C GLN A 366 17.71 -48.46 -27.47
N ALA A 367 18.85 -48.37 -28.15
CA ALA A 367 20.14 -48.04 -27.53
C ALA A 367 20.08 -46.66 -26.84
N TYR A 368 19.50 -45.68 -27.53
CA TYR A 368 19.29 -44.34 -27.02
C TYR A 368 18.39 -44.36 -25.76
N ARG A 369 17.24 -45.03 -25.80
CA ARG A 369 16.34 -45.15 -24.63
C ARG A 369 16.99 -45.88 -23.44
N LEU A 370 17.79 -46.92 -23.70
CA LEU A 370 18.52 -47.65 -22.66
C LEU A 370 19.53 -46.75 -21.94
N TYR A 371 20.29 -45.92 -22.68
CA TYR A 371 21.24 -44.98 -22.11
C TYR A 371 20.59 -44.01 -21.12
N TYR A 372 19.47 -43.37 -21.51
CA TYR A 372 18.79 -42.43 -20.61
C TYR A 372 18.19 -43.15 -19.41
N LYS A 373 17.57 -44.32 -19.62
CA LYS A 373 16.97 -45.10 -18.52
C LYS A 373 18.00 -45.51 -17.46
N GLU A 374 19.23 -45.84 -17.85
CA GLU A 374 20.23 -46.38 -16.93
C GLU A 374 21.11 -45.32 -16.27
N ASN A 375 21.44 -44.23 -16.97
CA ASN A 375 22.49 -43.30 -16.51
C ASN A 375 22.05 -41.85 -16.30
N HIS A 376 20.96 -41.41 -16.93
CA HIS A 376 20.66 -39.96 -17.03
C HIS A 376 19.17 -39.60 -16.89
N ALA A 377 18.32 -40.53 -16.43
CA ALA A 377 16.91 -40.24 -16.17
C ALA A 377 16.81 -39.16 -15.09
N ARG A 378 16.30 -37.99 -15.47
CA ARG A 378 15.91 -36.94 -14.53
C ARG A 378 14.47 -37.20 -14.11
N SER A 379 14.22 -37.19 -12.80
CA SER A 379 12.86 -37.17 -12.26
C SER A 379 12.14 -35.86 -12.61
N GLY A 380 10.83 -35.82 -12.43
CA GLY A 380 10.06 -34.58 -12.51
C GLY A 380 10.59 -33.52 -11.54
N ARG A 381 10.98 -33.93 -10.33
CA ARG A 381 11.62 -33.05 -9.33
C ARG A 381 12.98 -32.51 -9.78
N ASP A 382 13.83 -33.33 -10.39
CA ASP A 382 15.12 -32.87 -10.94
C ASP A 382 14.92 -31.81 -12.03
N TRP A 383 13.94 -32.03 -12.90
CA TRP A 383 13.57 -31.06 -13.92
C TRP A 383 13.00 -29.78 -13.34
N TYR A 384 12.11 -29.88 -12.34
CA TYR A 384 11.58 -28.73 -11.62
C TYR A 384 12.71 -27.87 -11.06
N ASN A 385 13.62 -28.48 -10.28
CA ASN A 385 14.76 -27.78 -9.68
C ASN A 385 15.64 -27.11 -10.72
N ARG A 386 15.91 -27.80 -11.84
CA ARG A 386 16.71 -27.23 -12.93
C ARG A 386 16.02 -26.05 -13.58
N LEU A 387 14.70 -26.10 -13.81
CA LEU A 387 13.95 -24.99 -14.41
C LEU A 387 13.87 -23.79 -13.47
N ARG A 388 13.67 -24.01 -12.16
CA ARG A 388 13.74 -22.97 -11.12
C ARG A 388 15.12 -22.30 -11.08
N GLU A 389 16.20 -23.09 -11.22
CA GLU A 389 17.57 -22.57 -11.30
C GLU A 389 17.79 -21.72 -12.55
N LEU A 390 17.30 -22.15 -13.71
CA LEU A 390 17.41 -21.36 -14.94
C LEU A 390 16.60 -20.07 -14.86
N GLN A 391 15.45 -20.10 -14.18
CA GLN A 391 14.62 -18.91 -13.96
C GLN A 391 15.36 -17.88 -13.11
N SER A 392 15.98 -18.29 -12.00
CA SER A 392 16.70 -17.35 -11.12
C SER A 392 17.97 -16.76 -11.75
N GLN A 393 18.57 -17.43 -12.74
CA GLN A 393 19.71 -16.94 -13.52
C GLN A 393 19.31 -16.03 -14.68
N SER A 394 18.02 -15.87 -14.96
CA SER A 394 17.52 -15.15 -16.12
C SER A 394 17.20 -13.70 -15.77
N GLU A 395 17.82 -12.77 -16.48
CA GLU A 395 17.55 -11.33 -16.38
C GLU A 395 16.38 -10.92 -17.30
N SER A 396 16.01 -11.78 -18.25
CA SER A 396 14.91 -11.51 -19.18
C SER A 396 14.17 -12.78 -19.60
N PRO A 397 12.93 -12.65 -20.10
CA PRO A 397 12.11 -13.79 -20.49
C PRO A 397 12.66 -14.49 -21.73
N ASP A 398 13.17 -13.72 -22.70
CA ASP A 398 13.84 -14.28 -23.87
C ASP A 398 15.10 -15.06 -23.49
N GLN A 399 15.81 -14.62 -22.45
CA GLN A 399 16.94 -15.38 -21.90
C GLN A 399 16.46 -16.65 -21.23
N PHE A 400 15.41 -16.60 -20.42
CA PHE A 400 14.84 -17.78 -19.77
C PHE A 400 14.37 -18.82 -20.80
N GLN A 401 13.60 -18.41 -21.80
CA GLN A 401 13.16 -19.29 -22.89
C GLN A 401 14.37 -19.92 -23.60
N ARG A 402 15.38 -19.12 -23.98
CA ARG A 402 16.59 -19.65 -24.61
C ARG A 402 17.33 -20.64 -23.71
N LEU A 403 17.41 -20.37 -22.41
CA LEU A 403 18.05 -21.26 -21.44
C LEU A 403 17.31 -22.59 -21.32
N VAL A 404 15.98 -22.56 -21.22
CA VAL A 404 15.13 -23.76 -21.20
C VAL A 404 15.29 -24.56 -22.49
N GLU A 405 15.16 -23.91 -23.65
CA GLU A 405 15.35 -24.57 -24.95
C GLU A 405 16.74 -25.18 -25.09
N THR A 406 17.78 -24.44 -24.66
CA THR A 406 19.16 -24.91 -24.69
C THR A 406 19.37 -26.09 -23.76
N GLU A 407 18.84 -26.05 -22.53
CA GLU A 407 18.93 -27.15 -21.56
C GLU A 407 18.27 -28.42 -22.10
N VAL A 408 17.05 -28.31 -22.64
CA VAL A 408 16.34 -29.46 -23.23
C VAL A 408 17.11 -30.01 -24.43
N ASN A 409 17.62 -29.13 -25.32
CA ASN A 409 18.43 -29.55 -26.47
C ASN A 409 19.71 -30.27 -26.02
N MET A 410 20.47 -29.69 -25.09
CA MET A 410 21.69 -30.30 -24.56
C MET A 410 21.40 -31.66 -23.94
N TYR A 411 20.34 -31.76 -23.13
CA TYR A 411 19.94 -33.01 -22.50
C TYR A 411 19.63 -34.08 -23.54
N THR A 412 18.93 -33.76 -24.62
CA THR A 412 18.59 -34.71 -25.71
C THR A 412 19.80 -35.10 -26.58
N TYR A 413 20.94 -34.41 -26.45
CA TYR A 413 22.15 -34.75 -27.19
C TYR A 413 23.22 -35.46 -26.34
N LEU A 414 22.98 -35.69 -25.04
CA LEU A 414 23.95 -36.35 -24.15
C LEU A 414 24.48 -37.67 -24.76
N PHE A 415 23.59 -38.56 -25.20
CA PHE A 415 24.00 -39.84 -25.79
C PHE A 415 24.91 -39.68 -27.03
N TRP A 416 24.66 -38.66 -27.85
CA TRP A 416 25.46 -38.43 -29.06
C TRP A 416 26.79 -37.75 -28.79
N ASN A 417 26.94 -37.14 -27.62
CA ASN A 417 28.17 -36.49 -27.14
C ASN A 417 29.06 -37.43 -26.31
N GLU A 418 28.60 -38.66 -26.06
CA GLU A 418 29.37 -39.71 -25.41
C GLU A 418 30.54 -40.22 -26.26
N THR A 419 31.44 -40.96 -25.62
CA THR A 419 32.53 -41.64 -26.33
C THR A 419 32.01 -42.72 -27.28
N GLU A 420 32.76 -42.98 -28.37
CA GLU A 420 32.41 -44.05 -29.32
C GLU A 420 32.23 -45.42 -28.63
N ASP A 421 33.01 -45.68 -27.57
CA ASP A 421 32.93 -46.91 -26.79
C ASP A 421 31.60 -47.01 -26.01
N THR A 422 31.14 -45.92 -25.38
CA THR A 422 29.84 -45.86 -24.69
C THR A 422 28.69 -46.07 -25.68
N ILE A 423 28.73 -45.40 -26.83
CA ILE A 423 27.69 -45.53 -27.86
C ILE A 423 27.65 -46.96 -28.41
N ALA A 424 28.81 -47.56 -28.67
CA ALA A 424 28.91 -48.95 -29.13
C ALA A 424 28.42 -49.96 -28.09
N PHE A 425 28.66 -49.71 -26.80
CA PHE A 425 28.13 -50.52 -25.70
C PHE A 425 26.60 -50.57 -25.73
N TYR A 426 25.93 -49.42 -25.70
CA TYR A 426 24.47 -49.35 -25.74
C TYR A 426 23.87 -49.90 -27.04
N GLN A 427 24.55 -49.72 -28.17
CA GLN A 427 24.17 -50.36 -29.43
C GLN A 427 24.21 -51.89 -29.33
N SER A 428 25.26 -52.45 -28.72
CA SER A 428 25.40 -53.89 -28.50
C SER A 428 24.31 -54.43 -27.56
N GLU A 429 24.01 -53.72 -26.47
CA GLU A 429 22.94 -54.08 -25.54
C GLU A 429 21.57 -54.09 -26.24
N ALA A 430 21.27 -53.11 -27.07
CA ALA A 430 20.05 -53.09 -27.88
C ALA A 430 19.97 -54.28 -28.86
N MET A 431 21.09 -54.65 -29.51
CA MET A 431 21.14 -55.82 -30.41
C MET A 431 20.97 -57.16 -29.68
N SER A 432 21.40 -57.24 -28.41
CA SER A 432 21.25 -58.45 -27.58
C SER A 432 19.79 -58.84 -27.33
N SER A 433 18.87 -57.88 -27.53
CA SER A 433 17.41 -58.07 -27.43
C SER A 433 16.77 -58.74 -28.67
N GLY A 434 17.56 -59.17 -29.67
CA GLY A 434 17.12 -60.03 -30.78
C GLY A 434 16.98 -59.37 -32.16
N PHE A 435 17.58 -58.20 -32.38
CA PHE A 435 17.45 -57.43 -33.62
C PHE A 435 18.78 -57.35 -34.40
N THR A 436 18.78 -57.63 -35.71
CA THR A 436 20.02 -57.78 -36.51
C THR A 436 20.13 -56.85 -37.73
N GLY A 437 19.31 -55.79 -37.81
CA GLY A 437 19.28 -54.86 -38.96
C GLY A 437 19.78 -53.46 -38.61
N GLY A 438 21.08 -53.18 -38.77
CA GLY A 438 21.65 -51.85 -38.53
C GLY A 438 21.71 -50.99 -39.79
N GLY A 439 20.89 -49.94 -39.86
CA GLY A 439 21.17 -48.80 -40.74
C GLY A 439 22.42 -48.06 -40.26
N GLY A 440 23.24 -47.55 -41.17
CA GLY A 440 24.44 -46.79 -40.81
C GLY A 440 24.07 -45.50 -40.06
N LEU A 441 24.73 -45.26 -38.93
CA LEU A 441 24.59 -44.02 -38.16
C LEU A 441 25.06 -42.84 -39.03
N ASN A 442 24.18 -41.85 -39.19
CA ASN A 442 24.50 -40.60 -39.88
C ASN A 442 23.81 -39.44 -39.15
N GLU A 443 24.22 -38.21 -39.43
CA GLU A 443 23.77 -37.04 -38.67
C GLU A 443 22.24 -36.84 -38.71
N LYS A 444 21.63 -37.05 -39.88
CA LYS A 444 20.16 -36.96 -40.04
C LYS A 444 19.38 -38.02 -39.25
N LEU A 445 20.04 -39.11 -38.87
CA LEU A 445 19.45 -40.13 -38.01
C LEU A 445 19.56 -39.73 -36.55
N LYS A 446 20.72 -39.20 -36.12
CA LYS A 446 20.93 -38.69 -34.77
C LYS A 446 19.96 -37.57 -34.43
N GLU A 447 19.85 -36.58 -35.32
CA GLU A 447 18.93 -35.44 -35.21
C GLU A 447 17.50 -35.95 -35.02
N ARG A 448 17.05 -36.88 -35.88
CA ARG A 448 15.68 -37.39 -35.84
C ARG A 448 15.36 -38.16 -34.55
N ILE A 449 16.29 -38.98 -34.07
CA ILE A 449 16.10 -39.72 -32.80
C ILE A 449 16.08 -38.75 -31.61
N ALA A 450 16.98 -37.76 -31.60
CA ALA A 450 17.00 -36.74 -30.56
C ALA A 450 15.72 -35.89 -30.56
N ASP A 451 15.23 -35.47 -31.74
CA ASP A 451 13.98 -34.71 -31.88
C ASP A 451 12.75 -35.53 -31.46
N ALA A 452 12.72 -36.81 -31.79
CA ALA A 452 11.65 -37.72 -31.35
C ALA A 452 11.65 -37.89 -29.83
N TYR A 453 12.82 -38.13 -29.23
CA TYR A 453 12.94 -38.23 -27.77
C TYR A 453 12.64 -36.91 -27.07
N LYS A 454 13.08 -35.77 -27.62
CA LYS A 454 12.75 -34.44 -27.13
C LYS A 454 11.23 -34.26 -27.06
N SER A 455 10.51 -34.69 -28.11
CA SER A 455 9.05 -34.60 -28.15
C SER A 455 8.39 -35.45 -27.06
N GLU A 456 8.88 -36.66 -26.81
CA GLU A 456 8.38 -37.52 -25.73
C GLU A 456 8.69 -36.97 -24.34
N LEU A 457 9.93 -36.53 -24.12
CA LEU A 457 10.36 -35.87 -22.88
C LEU A 457 9.49 -34.66 -22.55
N LEU A 458 9.16 -33.86 -23.56
CA LEU A 458 8.34 -32.66 -23.40
C LEU A 458 6.90 -32.97 -22.97
N LEU A 459 6.32 -34.06 -23.43
CA LEU A 459 4.92 -34.41 -23.18
C LEU A 459 4.74 -35.26 -21.93
N ASP A 460 5.60 -36.26 -21.75
CA ASP A 460 5.42 -37.25 -20.69
C ASP A 460 6.04 -36.79 -19.37
N SER A 461 7.17 -36.05 -19.43
CA SER A 461 7.92 -35.65 -18.24
C SER A 461 7.91 -34.15 -17.98
N LEU A 462 8.12 -33.31 -19.00
CA LEU A 462 8.23 -31.86 -18.79
C LEU A 462 6.89 -31.13 -18.78
N GLU A 463 5.84 -31.60 -19.46
CA GLU A 463 4.53 -30.93 -19.42
C GLU A 463 3.98 -30.82 -17.98
N PRO A 464 3.95 -31.90 -17.17
CA PRO A 464 3.56 -31.79 -15.76
C PRO A 464 4.48 -30.86 -14.95
N VAL A 465 5.78 -30.87 -15.25
CA VAL A 465 6.76 -30.01 -14.58
C VAL A 465 6.56 -28.53 -14.97
N PHE A 466 6.32 -28.22 -16.24
CA PHE A 466 6.04 -26.85 -16.69
C PHE A 466 4.78 -26.32 -16.04
N ARG A 467 3.71 -27.12 -15.99
CA ARG A 467 2.48 -26.75 -15.26
C ARG A 467 2.75 -26.51 -13.78
N GLN A 468 3.61 -27.33 -13.16
CA GLN A 468 4.01 -27.15 -11.77
C GLN A 468 4.78 -25.83 -11.57
N VAL A 469 5.82 -25.57 -12.37
CA VAL A 469 6.60 -24.32 -12.29
C VAL A 469 5.72 -23.09 -12.59
N GLU A 470 4.83 -23.20 -13.57
CA GLU A 470 3.88 -22.14 -13.93
C GLU A 470 2.94 -21.83 -12.75
N ARG A 471 2.35 -22.85 -12.13
CA ARG A 471 1.52 -22.71 -10.93
C ARG A 471 2.29 -22.02 -9.81
N ASP A 472 3.52 -22.45 -9.58
CA ASP A 472 4.34 -21.98 -8.48
C ASP A 472 4.74 -20.51 -8.67
N LEU A 473 5.14 -20.13 -9.89
CA LEU A 473 5.44 -18.74 -10.22
C LEU A 473 4.20 -17.83 -10.21
N ARG A 474 3.02 -18.36 -10.57
CA ARG A 474 1.75 -17.62 -10.46
C ARG A 474 1.40 -17.33 -9.00
N TYR A 475 1.63 -18.30 -8.12
CA TYR A 475 1.42 -18.11 -6.69
C TYR A 475 2.38 -17.07 -6.12
N GLU A 476 3.68 -17.15 -6.44
CA GLU A 476 4.65 -16.13 -6.01
C GLU A 476 4.29 -14.73 -6.52
N GLN A 477 3.76 -14.63 -7.74
CA GLN A 477 3.25 -13.37 -8.29
C GLN A 477 2.01 -12.89 -7.52
N PHE A 478 1.16 -13.81 -7.07
CA PHE A 478 -0.02 -13.50 -6.28
C PHE A 478 0.35 -12.99 -4.89
N GLU A 479 1.38 -13.54 -4.24
CA GLU A 479 1.87 -13.02 -2.95
C GLU A 479 2.35 -11.57 -3.07
N GLU A 480 3.05 -11.22 -4.15
CA GLU A 480 3.46 -9.83 -4.42
C GLU A 480 2.25 -8.91 -4.63
N TYR A 481 1.18 -9.39 -5.29
CA TYR A 481 -0.10 -8.67 -5.37
C TYR A 481 -0.80 -8.51 -4.01
N GLN A 482 -0.76 -9.54 -3.17
CA GLN A 482 -1.36 -9.51 -1.83
C GLN A 482 -0.68 -8.48 -0.94
N GLN A 483 0.62 -8.22 -1.10
CA GLN A 483 1.30 -7.15 -0.36
C GLN A 483 0.74 -5.76 -0.69
N GLU A 484 0.43 -5.49 -1.96
CA GLU A 484 -0.17 -4.22 -2.38
C GLU A 484 -1.61 -4.08 -1.86
N LEU A 485 -2.38 -5.18 -1.86
CA LEU A 485 -3.71 -5.21 -1.26
C LEU A 485 -3.67 -5.01 0.26
N ALA A 486 -2.72 -5.66 0.94
CA ALA A 486 -2.54 -5.57 2.37
C ALA A 486 -2.18 -4.13 2.78
N ALA A 487 -1.26 -3.49 2.05
CA ALA A 487 -0.92 -2.08 2.29
C ALA A 487 -2.15 -1.16 2.15
N LEU A 488 -2.92 -1.30 1.06
CA LEU A 488 -4.13 -0.51 0.84
C LEU A 488 -5.20 -0.79 1.92
N LYS A 489 -5.32 -2.04 2.36
CA LYS A 489 -6.20 -2.44 3.46
C LYS A 489 -5.75 -1.79 4.76
N ASP A 490 -4.47 -1.82 5.09
CA ASP A 490 -3.93 -1.27 6.34
C ASP A 490 -4.22 0.24 6.40
N GLU A 491 -4.06 0.95 5.28
CA GLU A 491 -4.44 2.36 5.14
C GLU A 491 -5.93 2.59 5.39
N LEU A 492 -6.80 1.78 4.76
CA LEU A 492 -8.25 1.88 4.93
C LEU A 492 -8.73 1.45 6.32
N ASN A 493 -8.02 0.53 6.97
CA ASN A 493 -8.34 0.05 8.31
C ASN A 493 -7.74 0.92 9.40
N GLN A 494 -6.92 1.92 9.06
CA GLN A 494 -6.28 2.80 10.02
C GLN A 494 -7.32 3.46 10.90
N LEU A 495 -7.10 3.38 12.22
CA LEU A 495 -7.96 3.98 13.20
C LEU A 495 -7.61 5.46 13.32
N VAL A 496 -8.57 6.31 12.95
CA VAL A 496 -8.52 7.74 13.21
C VAL A 496 -9.11 8.00 14.59
N LYS A 497 -8.31 8.60 15.46
CA LYS A 497 -8.81 9.19 16.71
C LYS A 497 -9.20 10.62 16.43
N PHE A 498 -10.31 11.07 17.00
CA PHE A 498 -10.71 12.47 16.86
C PHE A 498 -11.05 13.09 18.20
N GLU A 499 -10.81 14.39 18.28
CA GLU A 499 -11.13 15.23 19.43
C GLU A 499 -11.82 16.50 18.93
N ILE A 500 -12.95 16.83 19.54
CA ILE A 500 -13.67 18.07 19.29
C ILE A 500 -13.69 18.84 20.59
N GLN A 501 -13.17 20.06 20.58
CA GLN A 501 -13.05 20.89 21.76
C GLN A 501 -13.62 22.28 21.50
N GLU A 502 -14.46 22.75 22.41
CA GLU A 502 -14.85 24.15 22.45
C GLU A 502 -13.69 25.02 22.93
N ARG A 503 -13.40 26.09 22.19
CA ARG A 503 -12.53 27.16 22.65
C ARG A 503 -13.25 27.97 23.73
N VAL A 504 -12.68 27.97 24.93
CA VAL A 504 -13.22 28.69 26.09
C VAL A 504 -12.21 29.72 26.57
N THR A 505 -12.64 30.97 26.72
CA THR A 505 -11.81 32.02 27.34
C THR A 505 -11.48 31.65 28.79
N GLU A 506 -10.27 31.98 29.25
CA GLU A 506 -9.84 31.64 30.61
C GLU A 506 -10.82 32.20 31.68
N GLY A 507 -11.44 31.29 32.45
CA GLY A 507 -12.39 31.61 33.51
C GLY A 507 -13.87 31.68 33.08
N GLU A 508 -14.18 31.44 31.81
CA GLU A 508 -15.55 31.30 31.30
C GLU A 508 -16.00 29.83 31.24
N ASN A 509 -17.30 29.62 31.05
CA ASN A 509 -17.86 28.28 30.82
C ASN A 509 -18.05 28.07 29.31
N PRO A 510 -17.93 26.84 28.81
CA PRO A 510 -18.24 26.53 27.42
C PRO A 510 -19.71 26.83 27.08
N ASN A 511 -19.95 27.47 25.94
CA ASN A 511 -21.27 27.82 25.40
C ASN A 511 -22.04 26.60 24.88
N TYR A 512 -21.32 25.61 24.37
CA TYR A 512 -21.88 24.38 23.78
C TYR A 512 -21.79 23.18 24.72
N ALA A 513 -21.47 23.40 26.01
CA ALA A 513 -21.49 22.34 27.02
C ALA A 513 -22.83 21.60 27.01
N GLY A 514 -22.79 20.28 26.83
CA GLY A 514 -24.00 19.45 26.74
C GLY A 514 -24.72 19.46 25.39
N TYR A 515 -24.27 20.19 24.36
CA TYR A 515 -24.91 20.15 23.04
C TYR A 515 -24.72 18.78 22.38
N ILE A 516 -25.68 18.39 21.54
CA ILE A 516 -25.61 17.18 20.72
C ILE A 516 -24.76 17.49 19.50
N MET A 517 -23.72 16.70 19.27
CA MET A 517 -22.82 16.80 18.13
C MET A 517 -23.11 15.69 17.13
N ARG A 518 -23.15 16.01 15.84
CA ARG A 518 -23.30 15.04 14.76
C ARG A 518 -22.33 15.33 13.61
N PHE A 519 -21.67 14.30 13.11
CA PHE A 519 -20.94 14.37 11.84
C PHE A 519 -21.92 14.46 10.66
N ALA A 520 -21.65 15.31 9.69
CA ALA A 520 -22.48 15.56 8.52
C ALA A 520 -21.64 15.87 7.27
N THR A 521 -22.15 15.74 6.05
CA THR A 521 -23.38 15.03 5.71
C THR A 521 -23.11 13.53 5.71
N LEU A 522 -24.02 12.75 6.32
CA LEU A 522 -23.93 11.29 6.31
C LEU A 522 -24.61 10.71 5.08
N SER A 523 -24.09 9.59 4.58
CA SER A 523 -24.74 8.77 3.55
C SER A 523 -26.07 8.19 4.05
N GLU A 524 -26.97 7.81 3.13
CA GLU A 524 -28.26 7.19 3.48
C GLU A 524 -28.09 5.84 4.21
N ASP A 525 -26.97 5.15 3.98
CA ASP A 525 -26.65 3.84 4.55
C ASP A 525 -25.93 3.93 5.90
N ALA A 526 -25.48 5.13 6.31
CA ALA A 526 -24.84 5.34 7.61
C ALA A 526 -25.87 5.31 8.74
N GLU A 527 -25.57 4.60 9.84
CA GLU A 527 -26.40 4.64 11.05
C GLU A 527 -26.16 5.95 11.83
N PRO A 528 -27.09 6.93 11.84
CA PRO A 528 -26.80 8.27 12.36
C PRO A 528 -26.51 8.28 13.86
N ALA A 529 -27.09 7.35 14.61
CA ALA A 529 -26.84 7.17 16.04
C ALA A 529 -25.38 6.84 16.35
N ARG A 530 -24.66 6.19 15.43
CA ARG A 530 -23.23 5.96 15.57
C ARG A 530 -22.43 7.21 15.26
N TRP A 531 -22.91 8.15 14.46
CA TRP A 531 -22.17 9.36 14.12
C TRP A 531 -22.57 10.58 14.96
N THR A 532 -23.26 10.35 16.08
CA THR A 532 -23.80 11.36 16.98
C THR A 532 -23.29 11.14 18.41
N GLY A 533 -23.01 12.22 19.14
CA GLY A 533 -22.64 12.20 20.56
C GLY A 533 -23.04 13.49 21.28
N ARG A 534 -22.56 13.67 22.51
CA ARG A 534 -22.87 14.86 23.31
C ARG A 534 -21.60 15.43 23.95
N LEU A 535 -21.39 16.74 23.78
CA LEU A 535 -20.27 17.45 24.40
C LEU A 535 -20.38 17.38 25.94
N ASN A 536 -19.25 17.20 26.61
CA ASN A 536 -19.19 17.17 28.07
C ASN A 536 -19.37 18.56 28.69
N GLU A 537 -19.28 18.66 30.02
CA GLU A 537 -19.39 19.93 30.76
C GLU A 537 -18.26 20.93 30.42
N GLU A 538 -17.18 20.46 29.79
CA GLU A 538 -16.02 21.24 29.34
C GLU A 538 -16.10 21.57 27.84
N GLY A 539 -17.21 21.26 27.16
CA GLY A 539 -17.36 21.50 25.72
C GLY A 539 -16.50 20.56 24.87
N TYR A 540 -16.14 19.39 25.40
CA TYR A 540 -15.24 18.43 24.78
C TYR A 540 -15.94 17.10 24.46
N ILE A 541 -15.56 16.45 23.37
CA ILE A 541 -15.88 15.06 23.07
C ILE A 541 -14.77 14.43 22.23
N SER A 542 -14.52 13.15 22.44
CA SER A 542 -13.58 12.37 21.63
C SER A 542 -14.14 11.01 21.25
N GLY A 543 -13.50 10.39 20.27
CA GLY A 543 -13.86 9.06 19.81
C GLY A 543 -12.91 8.57 18.74
N SER A 544 -13.35 7.56 17.99
CA SER A 544 -12.59 7.02 16.88
C SER A 544 -13.46 6.40 15.81
N PHE A 545 -12.92 6.31 14.61
CA PHE A 545 -13.47 5.57 13.48
C PHE A 545 -12.31 5.05 12.63
N THR A 546 -12.56 4.01 11.85
CA THR A 546 -11.61 3.59 10.79
C THR A 546 -11.78 4.49 9.56
N VAL A 547 -10.73 4.73 8.78
CA VAL A 547 -10.81 5.42 7.48
C VAL A 547 -11.93 4.83 6.61
N LEU A 548 -12.00 3.50 6.49
CA LEU A 548 -13.03 2.81 5.73
C LEU A 548 -14.45 3.12 6.25
N GLY A 549 -14.66 3.00 7.56
CA GLY A 549 -15.92 3.37 8.21
C GLY A 549 -16.36 4.81 7.93
N HIS A 550 -15.44 5.77 7.89
CA HIS A 550 -15.72 7.17 7.53
C HIS A 550 -16.08 7.33 6.05
N LEU A 551 -15.34 6.69 5.15
CA LEU A 551 -15.65 6.68 3.71
C LEU A 551 -17.03 6.05 3.43
N MET A 552 -17.36 4.92 4.09
CA MET A 552 -18.67 4.26 3.99
C MET A 552 -19.81 5.14 4.51
N ALA A 553 -19.53 6.00 5.49
CA ALA A 553 -20.51 6.95 6.01
C ALA A 553 -20.70 8.19 5.12
N GLY A 554 -20.10 8.22 3.92
CA GLY A 554 -20.18 9.34 2.98
C GLY A 554 -19.06 10.38 3.16
N ALA A 555 -18.01 10.04 3.91
CA ALA A 555 -16.88 10.90 4.23
C ALA A 555 -17.30 12.27 4.82
N PRO A 556 -18.09 12.29 5.91
CA PRO A 556 -18.63 13.53 6.47
C PRO A 556 -17.50 14.53 6.78
N SER A 557 -17.68 15.78 6.34
CA SER A 557 -16.72 16.89 6.43
C SER A 557 -17.18 18.04 7.32
N GLN A 558 -18.33 17.89 7.97
CA GLN A 558 -18.95 18.89 8.83
C GLN A 558 -19.29 18.31 10.19
N ILE A 559 -19.24 19.17 11.20
CA ILE A 559 -19.76 18.92 12.53
C ILE A 559 -20.93 19.87 12.76
N GLU A 560 -22.08 19.31 13.09
CA GLU A 560 -23.29 20.05 13.42
C GLU A 560 -23.58 19.96 14.92
N LEU A 561 -23.83 21.10 15.58
CA LEU A 561 -24.21 21.16 16.99
C LEU A 561 -25.69 21.53 17.14
N TYR A 562 -26.38 20.81 18.01
CA TYR A 562 -27.80 20.97 18.32
C TYR A 562 -28.00 21.14 19.81
N GLU A 563 -28.77 22.15 20.22
CA GLU A 563 -29.09 22.37 21.64
C GLU A 563 -29.96 21.21 22.18
N THR A 564 -30.96 20.79 21.40
CA THR A 564 -31.93 19.76 21.81
C THR A 564 -32.11 18.64 20.79
N VAL A 565 -32.69 17.52 21.25
CA VAL A 565 -33.08 16.40 20.36
C VAL A 565 -34.15 16.85 19.35
N GLU A 566 -35.02 17.81 19.72
CA GLU A 566 -36.02 18.36 18.80
C GLU A 566 -35.36 19.12 17.64
N ASP A 567 -34.28 19.85 17.91
CA ASP A 567 -33.51 20.57 16.87
C ASP A 567 -32.78 19.60 15.93
N LEU A 568 -32.22 18.52 16.50
CA LEU A 568 -31.60 17.43 15.73
C LEU A 568 -32.60 16.77 14.76
N GLN A 569 -33.82 16.47 15.24
CA GLN A 569 -34.89 15.88 14.43
C GLN A 569 -35.40 16.85 13.35
N ALA A 570 -35.44 18.14 13.66
CA ALA A 570 -35.81 19.18 12.70
C ALA A 570 -34.69 19.49 11.68
N GLY A 571 -33.46 19.04 11.92
CA GLY A 571 -32.28 19.36 11.10
C GLY A 571 -31.93 20.85 11.14
N ASN A 572 -32.07 21.48 12.31
CA ASN A 572 -31.81 22.90 12.54
C ASN A 572 -30.60 23.10 13.48
N PRO A 573 -29.36 22.94 12.99
CA PRO A 573 -28.17 23.09 13.82
C PRO A 573 -27.96 24.53 14.26
N GLU A 574 -27.47 24.72 15.48
CA GLU A 574 -27.07 26.02 16.03
C GLU A 574 -25.69 26.43 15.49
N LEU A 575 -24.79 25.46 15.32
CA LEU A 575 -23.46 25.67 14.75
C LEU A 575 -23.16 24.57 13.72
N VAL A 576 -22.51 24.96 12.62
CA VAL A 576 -21.94 24.05 11.63
C VAL A 576 -20.48 24.42 11.44
N VAL A 577 -19.59 23.44 11.57
CA VAL A 577 -18.14 23.61 11.48
C VAL A 577 -17.61 22.65 10.42
N ASP A 578 -16.94 23.19 9.40
CA ASP A 578 -16.22 22.38 8.43
C ASP A 578 -14.89 21.89 9.05
N PHE A 579 -14.47 20.67 8.73
CA PHE A 579 -13.20 20.11 9.19
C PHE A 579 -12.56 19.20 8.15
N VAL A 580 -11.27 18.96 8.31
CA VAL A 580 -10.49 17.95 7.57
C VAL A 580 -10.07 16.87 8.55
N VAL A 581 -10.09 15.63 8.09
CA VAL A 581 -9.62 14.43 8.77
C VAL A 581 -8.13 14.32 8.56
N ASP A 582 -7.40 14.53 9.63
CA ASP A 582 -5.99 14.20 9.74
C ASP A 582 -5.85 12.79 10.32
N VAL A 583 -4.94 12.01 9.74
CA VAL A 583 -4.73 10.60 10.06
C VAL A 583 -3.31 10.44 10.63
N PRO A 584 -3.12 9.84 11.82
CA PRO A 584 -4.10 9.08 12.61
C PRO A 584 -4.92 9.90 13.62
N HIS A 585 -4.70 11.21 13.75
CA HIS A 585 -5.37 12.02 14.78
C HIS A 585 -5.96 13.31 14.21
N THR A 586 -7.26 13.53 14.43
CA THR A 586 -7.99 14.72 13.98
C THR A 586 -8.41 15.58 15.18
N VAL A 587 -8.09 16.87 15.16
CA VAL A 587 -8.57 17.84 16.17
C VAL A 587 -9.45 18.89 15.53
N VAL A 588 -10.66 19.09 16.06
CA VAL A 588 -11.56 20.17 15.62
C VAL A 588 -11.83 21.12 16.79
N THR A 589 -11.54 22.39 16.59
CA THR A 589 -11.89 23.43 17.56
C THR A 589 -13.20 24.11 17.16
N ILE A 590 -14.14 24.22 18.09
CA ILE A 590 -15.46 24.83 17.88
C ILE A 590 -15.64 26.07 18.79
N GLY A 591 -16.47 27.02 18.37
CA GLY A 591 -16.89 28.17 19.19
C GLY A 591 -16.40 29.54 18.73
N GLU A 592 -16.65 30.56 19.56
CA GLU A 592 -16.41 31.97 19.18
C GLU A 592 -14.92 32.20 18.92
N ILE A 593 -14.69 32.73 17.73
CA ILE A 593 -13.37 33.06 17.26
C ILE A 593 -12.95 34.35 17.97
N LEU A 594 -11.87 34.28 18.76
CA LEU A 594 -11.33 35.41 19.51
C LEU A 594 -11.03 36.59 18.57
N GLU A 595 -11.85 37.64 18.56
CA GLU A 595 -11.43 38.95 18.05
C GLU A 595 -10.55 39.62 19.12
N GLU A 596 -9.34 39.08 19.31
CA GLU A 596 -8.38 39.63 20.26
C GLU A 596 -7.41 40.61 19.60
N ASP A 597 -7.00 41.63 20.38
CA ASP A 597 -5.95 42.55 19.97
C ASP A 597 -4.60 41.83 19.90
N LEU A 598 -4.12 41.61 18.68
CA LEU A 598 -2.82 40.97 18.43
C LEU A 598 -1.63 41.85 18.81
N SER A 599 -1.83 43.12 19.18
CA SER A 599 -0.75 44.08 19.45
C SER A 599 0.22 43.61 20.51
N GLY A 600 1.52 43.75 20.26
CA GLY A 600 2.59 43.36 21.16
C GLY A 600 3.64 42.48 20.50
N THR A 601 4.60 42.01 21.31
CA THR A 601 5.71 41.15 20.85
C THR A 601 5.42 39.69 21.18
N TRP A 602 5.75 38.84 20.24
CA TRP A 602 5.49 37.41 20.26
C TRP A 602 6.76 36.64 19.87
N LYS A 603 6.96 35.46 20.43
CA LYS A 603 8.11 34.59 20.16
C LYS A 603 7.67 33.14 20.00
N GLY A 604 8.28 32.44 19.06
CA GLY A 604 8.12 31.00 18.95
C GLY A 604 9.04 30.45 17.88
N SER A 605 8.52 29.54 17.06
CA SER A 605 9.29 28.86 16.03
C SER A 605 8.64 28.97 14.66
N PHE A 606 9.48 28.84 13.65
CA PHE A 606 9.17 28.70 12.25
C PHE A 606 9.83 27.40 11.77
N VAL A 607 9.08 26.53 11.11
CA VAL A 607 9.57 25.21 10.68
C VAL A 607 9.26 25.01 9.20
N ILE A 608 10.27 24.68 8.41
CA ILE A 608 10.13 24.32 7.00
C ILE A 608 9.88 22.81 6.93
N THR A 609 8.81 22.36 6.28
CA THR A 609 8.38 20.94 6.33
C THR A 609 8.37 20.22 4.97
N TYR A 610 8.63 20.93 3.88
CA TYR A 610 9.06 20.28 2.63
C TYR A 610 10.20 21.16 2.00
N ALA A 611 10.72 20.91 0.80
CA ALA A 611 11.41 21.91 -0.04
C ALA A 611 11.48 21.35 -1.46
N ALA A 612 10.94 22.06 -2.46
CA ALA A 612 10.86 21.54 -3.83
C ALA A 612 12.24 21.15 -4.40
N LEU A 613 13.30 21.87 -3.99
CA LEU A 613 14.67 21.56 -4.38
C LEU A 613 15.21 20.24 -3.78
N LEU A 614 14.61 19.70 -2.72
CA LEU A 614 15.03 18.42 -2.11
C LEU A 614 14.47 17.20 -2.85
N GLU A 615 13.46 17.38 -3.71
CA GLU A 615 12.92 16.32 -4.58
C GLU A 615 13.72 16.10 -5.86
N TYR A 616 14.73 16.95 -6.11
CA TYR A 616 15.62 16.87 -7.26
C TYR A 616 16.91 16.13 -6.92
N ASP A 617 17.16 15.03 -7.64
CA ASP A 617 18.43 14.32 -7.55
C ASP A 617 19.47 14.94 -8.50
N ILE A 618 20.38 15.73 -7.93
CA ILE A 618 21.50 16.36 -8.65
C ILE A 618 22.36 15.34 -9.42
N SER A 619 22.43 14.09 -8.98
CA SER A 619 23.29 13.08 -9.60
C SER A 619 22.71 12.49 -10.89
N THR A 620 21.38 12.45 -11.00
CA THR A 620 20.64 11.89 -12.13
C THR A 620 20.03 12.97 -13.02
N GLY A 621 19.78 14.16 -12.47
CA GLY A 621 19.07 15.25 -13.15
C GLY A 621 17.55 15.02 -13.20
N GLU A 622 17.02 14.17 -12.32
CA GLU A 622 15.62 13.78 -12.28
C GLU A 622 14.95 14.32 -11.00
N ALA A 623 13.66 14.65 -11.08
CA ALA A 623 12.82 14.96 -9.93
C ALA A 623 11.65 13.96 -9.85
N THR A 624 11.21 13.61 -8.64
CA THR A 624 10.08 12.69 -8.40
C THR A 624 8.84 13.46 -7.96
N GLY A 625 7.66 13.13 -8.50
CA GLY A 625 6.38 13.74 -8.09
C GLY A 625 5.63 14.45 -9.23
N PRO A 626 4.39 14.91 -8.97
CA PRO A 626 3.53 15.55 -9.97
C PRO A 626 4.10 16.86 -10.52
N ASP A 627 4.88 17.58 -9.72
CA ASP A 627 5.51 18.86 -10.09
C ASP A 627 6.94 18.67 -10.65
N SER A 628 7.35 17.43 -10.95
CA SER A 628 8.72 17.09 -11.37
C SER A 628 9.22 17.91 -12.56
N GLN A 629 8.34 18.25 -13.51
CA GLN A 629 8.72 19.09 -14.64
C GLN A 629 9.01 20.54 -14.20
N ASP A 630 8.20 21.11 -13.30
CA ASP A 630 8.38 22.46 -12.77
C ASP A 630 9.62 22.53 -11.86
N ILE A 631 9.92 21.46 -11.12
CA ILE A 631 11.12 21.29 -10.30
C ILE A 631 12.38 21.22 -11.19
N ILE A 632 12.35 20.42 -12.26
CA ILE A 632 13.47 20.34 -13.22
C ILE A 632 13.69 21.70 -13.87
N GLU A 633 12.63 22.39 -14.30
CA GLU A 633 12.74 23.73 -14.90
C GLU A 633 13.29 24.76 -13.91
N ALA A 634 12.90 24.68 -12.63
CA ALA A 634 13.46 25.52 -11.57
C ALA A 634 14.94 25.23 -11.30
N VAL A 635 15.33 23.95 -11.29
CA VAL A 635 16.72 23.55 -11.04
C VAL A 635 17.62 23.88 -12.23
N GLU A 636 17.17 23.65 -13.47
CA GLU A 636 17.90 24.04 -14.68
C GLU A 636 18.12 25.56 -14.72
N ALA A 637 17.11 26.35 -14.35
CA ALA A 637 17.24 27.80 -14.24
C ALA A 637 18.27 28.23 -13.17
N CYS A 638 18.23 27.60 -11.98
CA CYS A 638 19.21 27.88 -10.93
C CYS A 638 20.63 27.36 -11.27
N GLU A 639 20.77 26.24 -11.98
CA GLU A 639 22.04 25.72 -12.46
C GLU A 639 22.68 26.65 -13.50
N ASP A 640 21.90 27.19 -14.42
CA ASP A 640 22.36 28.16 -15.43
C ASP A 640 22.85 29.48 -14.79
N GLU A 641 22.29 29.86 -13.64
CA GLU A 641 22.63 31.10 -12.94
C GLU A 641 23.79 30.95 -11.94
N PHE A 642 23.80 29.87 -11.15
CA PHE A 642 24.74 29.67 -10.04
C PHE A 642 25.76 28.54 -10.27
N GLY A 643 25.49 27.63 -11.20
CA GLY A 643 26.26 26.42 -11.48
C GLY A 643 26.01 25.28 -10.50
N GLN A 644 26.21 24.04 -10.95
CA GLN A 644 25.96 22.80 -10.17
C GLN A 644 26.56 22.79 -8.75
N ALA A 645 27.76 23.35 -8.58
CA ALA A 645 28.43 23.37 -7.29
C ALA A 645 27.71 24.26 -6.26
N MET A 646 27.01 25.30 -6.70
CA MET A 646 26.21 26.14 -5.83
C MET A 646 24.85 25.49 -5.53
N MET A 647 24.26 24.78 -6.48
CA MET A 647 23.02 24.01 -6.25
C MET A 647 23.20 22.95 -5.17
N ALA A 648 24.29 22.19 -5.21
CA ALA A 648 24.61 21.23 -4.16
C ALA A 648 24.77 21.87 -2.77
N ILE A 649 25.25 23.12 -2.71
CA ILE A 649 25.39 23.87 -1.45
C ILE A 649 24.02 24.30 -0.91
N ILE A 650 23.09 24.69 -1.80
CA ILE A 650 21.72 25.10 -1.46
C ILE A 650 20.90 23.90 -0.98
N ILE A 651 20.93 22.78 -1.70
CA ILE A 651 20.27 21.54 -1.26
C ILE A 651 20.78 21.12 0.12
N ASN A 652 22.10 21.09 0.32
CA ASN A 652 22.66 20.72 1.62
C ASN A 652 22.32 21.71 2.75
N PHE A 653 22.04 22.96 2.41
CA PHE A 653 21.58 23.95 3.38
C PHE A 653 20.11 23.71 3.75
N LEU A 654 19.24 23.44 2.77
CA LEU A 654 17.83 23.10 2.99
C LEU A 654 17.65 21.78 3.75
N GLU A 655 18.46 20.76 3.44
CA GLU A 655 18.52 19.49 4.20
C GLU A 655 18.78 19.69 5.69
N LYS A 656 19.42 20.80 6.08
CA LYS A 656 19.73 21.12 7.49
C LYS A 656 18.68 22.00 8.17
N LEU A 657 17.77 22.60 7.39
CA LEU A 657 16.73 23.49 7.89
C LEU A 657 15.34 22.85 7.86
N ILE A 658 15.12 21.89 6.97
CA ILE A 658 13.89 21.10 6.96
C ILE A 658 13.72 20.40 8.32
N ASP A 659 12.50 20.42 8.83
CA ASP A 659 12.09 19.90 10.14
C ASP A 659 12.88 20.47 11.33
N THR A 660 13.49 21.64 11.17
CA THR A 660 14.26 22.32 12.23
C THR A 660 13.49 23.52 12.78
N ASP A 661 13.37 23.59 14.11
CA ASP A 661 12.86 24.77 14.83
C ASP A 661 13.77 25.99 14.61
N ILE A 662 13.35 26.90 13.74
CA ILE A 662 14.00 28.20 13.55
C ILE A 662 13.33 29.20 14.50
N PRO A 663 14.05 29.78 15.48
CA PRO A 663 13.44 30.74 16.38
C PRO A 663 12.90 31.95 15.62
N LEU A 664 11.71 32.42 16.00
CA LEU A 664 10.97 33.48 15.34
C LEU A 664 10.51 34.51 16.39
N THR A 665 10.64 35.80 16.08
CA THR A 665 9.97 36.89 16.82
C THR A 665 9.07 37.65 15.86
N MET A 666 7.85 37.97 16.31
CA MET A 666 6.93 38.85 15.61
C MET A 666 6.48 40.00 16.52
N GLU A 667 6.23 41.16 15.96
CA GLU A 667 5.63 42.29 16.64
C GLU A 667 4.44 42.79 15.82
N PHE A 668 3.28 42.99 16.44
CA PHE A 668 2.09 43.57 15.81
C PHE A 668 1.76 44.91 16.45
N VAL A 669 1.30 45.85 15.63
CA VAL A 669 0.82 47.18 16.01
C VAL A 669 -0.49 47.44 15.29
N GLU A 670 -1.58 47.57 16.03
CA GLU A 670 -2.91 47.86 15.48
C GLU A 670 -2.94 49.17 14.70
N LYS A 671 -3.62 49.18 13.54
CA LYS A 671 -3.86 50.37 12.71
C LYS A 671 -5.21 51.02 13.05
N GLU A 672 -5.48 52.20 12.49
CA GLU A 672 -6.77 52.90 12.70
C GLU A 672 -8.01 52.10 12.22
N GLU A 673 -7.82 51.11 11.35
CA GLU A 673 -8.87 50.18 10.91
C GLU A 673 -8.84 48.92 11.79
N GLU A 674 -9.95 48.65 12.49
CA GLU A 674 -10.14 47.48 13.36
C GLU A 674 -9.84 46.16 12.61
N GLY A 675 -9.10 45.26 13.25
CA GLY A 675 -8.66 44.00 12.64
C GLY A 675 -7.51 44.16 11.63
N ARG A 676 -6.86 45.33 11.53
CA ARG A 676 -5.65 45.50 10.72
C ARG A 676 -4.45 45.88 11.57
N TYR A 677 -3.32 45.26 11.26
CA TYR A 677 -2.06 45.47 11.96
C TYR A 677 -0.96 45.82 10.96
N SER A 678 -0.03 46.66 11.38
CA SER A 678 1.33 46.65 10.84
C SER A 678 2.17 45.76 11.75
N GLY A 679 3.03 44.92 11.18
CA GLY A 679 3.91 44.09 11.97
C GLY A 679 5.33 44.04 11.46
N SER A 680 6.21 43.51 12.31
CA SER A 680 7.58 43.16 11.95
C SER A 680 7.90 41.75 12.41
N LEU A 681 8.72 41.02 11.67
CA LEU A 681 9.17 39.68 12.04
C LEU A 681 10.67 39.51 11.80
N ILE A 682 11.28 38.63 12.57
CA ILE A 682 12.66 38.18 12.36
C ILE A 682 12.77 36.69 12.66
N THR A 683 13.34 35.95 11.72
CA THR A 683 13.71 34.54 11.87
C THR A 683 15.20 34.43 12.19
N TYR A 684 15.56 33.72 13.25
CA TYR A 684 16.95 33.55 13.69
C TYR A 684 17.57 32.27 13.10
N ILE A 685 17.71 32.24 11.77
CA ILE A 685 18.28 31.07 11.05
C ILE A 685 19.72 30.82 11.48
N SER A 686 20.45 31.88 11.81
CA SER A 686 21.80 31.77 12.38
C SER A 686 21.87 30.92 13.66
N LYS A 687 20.78 30.83 14.43
CA LYS A 687 20.69 30.05 15.68
C LYS A 687 20.23 28.61 15.46
N ALA A 688 19.59 28.32 14.33
CA ALA A 688 19.10 26.98 13.98
C ALA A 688 20.20 26.09 13.38
N LEU A 689 21.26 26.69 12.85
CA LEU A 689 22.38 25.97 12.25
C LEU A 689 23.38 25.44 13.32
N PRO A 690 24.05 24.30 13.07
CA PRO A 690 25.11 23.79 13.96
C PRO A 690 26.24 24.82 14.19
N GLU A 691 26.87 24.83 15.38
CA GLU A 691 27.94 25.80 15.71
C GLU A 691 29.16 25.76 14.76
N ASP A 692 29.39 24.63 14.08
CA ASP A 692 30.44 24.42 13.09
C ASP A 692 29.96 24.57 11.63
N SER A 693 28.76 25.09 11.44
CA SER A 693 28.17 25.37 10.14
C SER A 693 29.09 26.27 9.30
N PRO A 694 29.39 25.92 8.04
CA PRO A 694 30.20 26.75 7.14
C PRO A 694 29.42 27.95 6.58
N TYR A 695 28.14 28.12 6.97
CA TYR A 695 27.23 29.14 6.46
C TYR A 695 27.21 30.38 7.37
N GLU A 696 27.46 31.56 6.82
CA GLU A 696 27.24 32.85 7.50
C GLU A 696 25.87 33.42 7.08
N VAL A 697 24.90 33.46 8.00
CA VAL A 697 23.54 33.98 7.78
C VAL A 697 23.34 35.25 8.63
N GLU A 698 22.79 36.31 8.04
CA GLU A 698 22.37 37.53 8.75
C GLU A 698 20.86 37.46 8.99
N ASP A 699 20.45 37.60 10.26
CA ASP A 699 19.03 37.63 10.63
C ASP A 699 18.53 39.09 10.49
N GLU A 700 17.54 39.32 9.63
CA GLU A 700 17.00 40.65 9.34
C GLU A 700 15.53 40.78 9.71
N TRP A 701 15.14 41.98 10.16
CA TRP A 701 13.73 42.32 10.38
C TRP A 701 13.03 42.58 9.04
N LYS A 702 11.92 41.90 8.82
CA LYS A 702 10.99 42.13 7.72
C LYS A 702 9.71 42.79 8.26
N TYR A 703 9.03 43.55 7.42
CA TYR A 703 7.83 44.30 7.80
C TYR A 703 6.65 43.87 6.92
N PHE A 704 5.46 43.86 7.50
CA PHE A 704 4.26 43.40 6.82
C PHE A 704 3.02 44.16 7.29
N ASP A 705 1.96 44.07 6.50
CA ASP A 705 0.61 44.44 6.89
C ASP A 705 -0.20 43.15 7.07
N ALA A 706 -0.93 43.06 8.17
CA ALA A 706 -1.75 41.91 8.51
C ALA A 706 -3.22 42.28 8.65
N VAL A 707 -4.07 41.33 8.31
CA VAL A 707 -5.52 41.38 8.53
C VAL A 707 -5.87 40.24 9.45
N TYR A 708 -6.48 40.56 10.58
CA TYR A 708 -7.08 39.60 11.49
C TYR A 708 -8.59 39.79 11.44
N LYS A 709 -9.29 38.83 10.86
CA LYS A 709 -10.75 38.92 10.69
C LYS A 709 -11.35 37.52 10.78
N GLU A 710 -12.46 37.40 11.50
CA GLU A 710 -13.09 36.09 11.75
C GLU A 710 -12.04 35.10 12.30
N GLY A 711 -11.17 35.63 13.17
CA GLY A 711 -9.93 35.11 13.76
C GLY A 711 -9.03 34.21 12.93
N ILE A 712 -9.03 34.46 11.64
CA ILE A 712 -7.95 34.11 10.74
C ILE A 712 -7.05 35.34 10.63
N LEU A 713 -5.76 35.15 10.91
CA LEU A 713 -4.69 36.09 10.61
C LEU A 713 -4.15 35.78 9.23
N GLU A 714 -4.17 36.76 8.35
CA GLU A 714 -3.53 36.69 7.05
C GLU A 714 -2.55 37.85 6.91
N PHE A 715 -1.32 37.55 6.49
CA PHE A 715 -0.37 38.58 6.11
C PHE A 715 0.60 38.07 5.06
N ALA A 716 1.22 39.00 4.36
CA ALA A 716 2.24 38.70 3.36
C ALA A 716 3.50 39.48 3.68
N VAL A 717 4.63 38.80 3.58
CA VAL A 717 5.95 39.38 3.78
C VAL A 717 6.59 39.47 2.41
N HIS A 718 6.84 40.70 1.98
CA HIS A 718 7.44 40.98 0.69
C HIS A 718 8.94 41.17 0.86
N ASP A 719 9.72 40.34 0.17
CA ASP A 719 11.13 40.60 -0.06
C ASP A 719 11.33 41.24 -1.44
N GLU A 720 12.57 41.57 -1.82
CA GLU A 720 12.87 42.22 -3.11
C GLU A 720 12.21 41.48 -4.29
N ASP A 721 12.04 40.16 -4.18
CA ASP A 721 11.68 39.30 -5.31
C ASP A 721 10.82 38.07 -4.97
N SER A 722 10.37 37.92 -3.72
CA SER A 722 9.40 36.90 -3.31
C SER A 722 8.37 37.48 -2.35
N THR A 723 7.27 36.76 -2.24
CA THR A 723 6.24 37.06 -1.25
C THR A 723 5.94 35.77 -0.52
N THR A 724 6.12 35.75 0.79
CA THR A 724 5.67 34.63 1.63
C THR A 724 4.32 35.00 2.22
N TYR A 725 3.32 34.14 2.00
CA TYR A 725 1.99 34.26 2.55
C TYR A 725 1.91 33.50 3.86
N TYR A 726 1.37 34.13 4.89
CA TYR A 726 1.15 33.53 6.19
C TYR A 726 -0.34 33.51 6.46
N THR A 727 -0.83 32.37 6.92
CA THR A 727 -2.18 32.22 7.47
C THR A 727 -2.04 31.65 8.87
N GLY A 728 -2.83 32.12 9.82
CA GLY A 728 -2.78 31.63 11.19
C GLY A 728 -4.07 31.89 11.95
N GLN A 729 -4.15 31.33 13.13
CA GLN A 729 -5.28 31.48 14.04
C GLN A 729 -4.76 31.55 15.47
N LEU A 730 -5.51 32.23 16.33
CA LEU A 730 -5.25 32.13 17.77
C LEU A 730 -5.58 30.71 18.18
N GLU A 731 -4.68 30.05 18.89
CA GLU A 731 -4.93 28.79 19.60
C GLU A 731 -5.50 29.10 20.99
N THR A 732 -4.89 30.08 21.66
CA THR A 732 -5.26 30.69 22.94
C THR A 732 -5.08 32.22 22.86
N SER A 733 -5.43 32.97 23.91
CA SER A 733 -5.25 34.44 23.96
C SER A 733 -3.79 34.93 23.83
N ASP A 734 -2.86 34.01 24.11
CA ASP A 734 -1.43 34.24 24.18
C ASP A 734 -0.64 33.35 23.21
N ARG A 735 -1.30 32.57 22.35
CA ARG A 735 -0.64 31.72 21.37
C ARG A 735 -1.33 31.77 20.02
N LEU A 736 -0.52 32.00 18.99
CA LEU A 736 -0.96 32.06 17.60
C LEU A 736 -0.13 31.06 16.80
N SER A 737 -0.78 30.27 15.96
CA SER A 737 -0.09 29.33 15.08
C SER A 737 -0.69 29.38 13.69
N GLY A 738 0.03 28.84 12.73
CA GLY A 738 -0.39 28.90 11.36
C GLY A 738 0.53 28.20 10.39
N THR A 739 0.22 28.37 9.11
CA THR A 739 1.06 27.93 8.00
C THR A 739 1.62 29.13 7.27
N PHE A 740 2.73 28.94 6.59
CA PHE A 740 3.26 29.94 5.66
C PHE A 740 3.58 29.27 4.35
N ASN A 741 3.55 29.98 3.25
CA ASN A 741 3.76 29.42 1.92
C ASN A 741 4.48 30.47 1.05
N THR A 742 5.59 30.09 0.44
CA THR A 742 6.51 30.95 -0.31
C THR A 742 6.60 30.53 -1.77
N PRO A 743 5.94 31.28 -2.65
CA PRO A 743 6.03 31.03 -4.07
C PRO A 743 7.38 31.10 -4.80
N SER A 744 7.72 30.04 -5.57
CA SER A 744 8.51 30.07 -6.83
C SER A 744 8.03 29.16 -8.02
N GLY A 745 7.53 29.71 -9.12
CA GLY A 745 7.36 29.25 -10.51
C GLY A 745 6.09 29.58 -11.26
N GLU A 746 5.58 28.57 -11.93
CA GLU A 746 4.15 28.34 -11.96
C GLU A 746 3.76 27.39 -10.82
N MET A 747 4.74 26.94 -10.00
CA MET A 747 4.49 26.04 -8.88
C MET A 747 3.47 26.66 -7.94
N GLU A 748 2.75 25.84 -7.20
CA GLU A 748 2.03 26.33 -6.03
C GLU A 748 2.77 26.00 -4.75
N ASN A 749 3.93 25.30 -4.77
CA ASN A 749 4.55 24.73 -3.56
C ASN A 749 6.12 24.66 -3.46
N PHE A 750 6.91 25.69 -3.79
CA PHE A 750 8.36 25.89 -3.50
C PHE A 750 8.87 25.93 -2.03
N ILE A 751 8.40 26.80 -1.10
CA ILE A 751 8.72 26.73 0.36
C ILE A 751 7.53 27.00 1.33
N SER A 752 6.98 26.04 2.08
CA SER A 752 6.17 26.20 3.30
C SER A 752 6.63 25.38 4.50
N GLY A 753 5.89 25.64 5.57
CA GLY A 753 5.66 24.74 6.67
C GLY A 753 4.74 25.44 7.64
N TYR A 754 4.99 25.26 8.93
CA TYR A 754 4.19 25.86 9.99
C TYR A 754 5.01 26.81 10.84
N TRP A 755 4.29 27.62 11.60
CA TRP A 755 4.87 28.54 12.55
C TRP A 755 3.94 28.65 13.76
N TRP A 756 4.53 28.99 14.90
CA TRP A 756 3.78 29.33 16.09
C TRP A 756 4.53 30.39 16.88
N ILE A 757 3.80 31.24 17.58
CA ILE A 757 4.32 32.30 18.42
C ILE A 757 3.47 32.42 19.69
N GLU A 758 4.13 32.72 20.80
CA GLU A 758 3.51 32.99 22.09
C GLU A 758 3.79 34.43 22.53
N ARG A 759 2.81 35.09 23.13
CA ARG A 759 2.88 36.48 23.56
C ARG A 759 3.88 36.61 24.72
N ILE A 760 4.77 37.60 24.62
CA ILE A 760 5.70 37.89 25.72
C ILE A 760 5.01 38.88 26.66
N GLU A 761 4.80 38.51 27.92
CA GLU A 761 4.39 39.47 28.95
C GLU A 761 5.45 40.58 29.05
N ALA A 762 5.02 41.84 29.03
CA ALA A 762 5.92 42.97 29.22
C ALA A 762 6.51 42.93 30.63
N ASP A 763 7.69 42.33 30.78
CA ASP A 763 8.38 42.22 32.05
C ASP A 763 8.76 43.63 32.54
N GLU A 764 8.18 44.06 33.67
CA GLU A 764 8.59 45.27 34.38
C GLU A 764 9.99 45.05 35.00
N GLY A 765 11.03 45.17 34.16
CA GLY A 765 12.38 45.56 34.55
C GLY A 765 13.42 44.46 34.67
N GLU A 766 14.44 44.52 33.80
CA GLU A 766 15.85 44.56 34.21
C GLU A 766 16.74 45.14 33.09
N ASP A 767 17.77 45.87 33.50
CA ASP A 767 18.64 46.75 32.70
C ASP A 767 19.40 46.05 31.54
N GLY A 768 19.35 46.67 30.35
CA GLY A 768 20.58 47.03 29.62
C GLY A 768 21.07 46.11 28.50
N GLN A 769 20.45 46.21 27.32
CA GLN A 769 21.19 46.24 26.04
C GLN A 769 20.32 46.95 24.99
N GLU A 770 20.81 48.07 24.46
CA GLU A 770 20.16 48.84 23.38
C GLU A 770 20.17 48.02 22.08
N ASP A 771 19.01 47.52 21.65
CA ASP A 771 18.71 47.28 20.23
C ASP A 771 17.98 48.50 19.65
N PRO A 772 18.27 48.89 18.40
CA PRO A 772 17.85 50.19 17.87
C PRO A 772 16.34 50.22 17.60
N ALA A 773 15.65 51.17 18.23
CA ALA A 773 14.24 51.46 17.98
C ALA A 773 13.98 51.82 16.49
N PRO A 774 12.90 51.32 15.87
CA PRO A 774 12.51 51.73 14.53
C PRO A 774 12.07 53.20 14.55
N GLY A 775 12.68 53.99 13.68
CA GLY A 775 12.43 55.41 13.53
C GLY A 775 11.07 55.69 12.88
N ASP A 776 10.39 56.69 13.44
CA ASP A 776 9.26 57.42 12.87
C ASP A 776 9.53 57.82 11.40
N PHE A 777 8.91 57.12 10.45
CA PHE A 777 8.87 57.51 9.03
C PHE A 777 7.42 57.82 8.66
N GLY A 778 7.14 59.12 8.63
CA GLY A 778 5.83 59.66 8.26
C GLY A 778 5.44 59.44 6.80
N ASP A 779 4.13 59.56 6.59
CA ASP A 779 3.39 59.63 5.33
C ASP A 779 4.21 60.00 4.08
N ASN A 780 4.26 59.06 3.12
CA ASN A 780 4.18 59.36 1.68
C ASN A 780 3.61 58.18 0.89
#